data_AF-A0A6A8M9J2-F1
#
_entry.id   AF-A0A6A8M9J2-F1
#
_cell.length_a   1.000
_cell.length_b   1.000
_cell.length_c   1.000
_cell.angle_alpha   90.00
_cell.angle_beta   90.00
_cell.angle_gamma   90.00
#
_symmetry.space_group_name_H-M   'P 1'
#
loop_
_entity.id
_entity.type
_entity.pdbx_description
1 polymer ?
#
loop_
_entity_poly.entity_id
_entity_poly.type
_entity_poly.pdbx_seq_one_letter_code
_entity_poly.pdbx_strand_id
1 'polypeptide(L)'
;MGFLFPLLFFSIGAFAFSNIFRLSVFRSFPAFMIFAVLVLYISGLLFSDFSFGLLGINACLLIYLGFSFYSVFFQSKRVRKESNTDGQSVFCAVLIFCLLYTFVYLIDYKRSFSMWDEWSHWGVMAKELLRLNDFYLNDSSVLTVHRDYPPFLSILEYLYVRVSCSSGFSEAYLFRSVHLFVFSLLMIPLEKIHCKIDPISSLVFVVFPISLVCVLSFGPCGQETLLSLYNDLPLAALVATALYIALESDNFDFSTTVLLTLILSAILLTKQIGIAFFCLTIFALALRLVFLQFKSTSRGDAVNCGYKAIAVIVFPLFLSFLWKNRVSISTADQQFDLSKISLFDAANGVLTGSFAEPYRTETLTHFIHSCLDNSFVTYPVSLSYSSCAFILILLICIAIYYGYRGNNIGYARRILVTCSVFVVGFIGYTVSMLLLYLFCFDAYEAVNLASFNRYLGTFVSIEMIYFFMISVDFALRLDKSGIRPFNSMLFIPLCLFIVLTSTNALQSALSSNVASSVLPAQCIAEQLSNYLSDDDSLYLIDQDGDGGTLFQIAYYLNPCKTNTNSAFRFGKTSDSIYNVDCRDQSLGTYIAEYKYLFVHNVNDDFCSRFSSLLNSGDNFVDNGLYVIKHTDGKIRLTLVAVIH
;
A
#
# COMPACT_ATOMS: atom_id res chain seq x y z
N MET A 1 -11.82 14.05 18.83
CA MET A 1 -10.64 14.86 18.45
C MET A 1 -9.98 14.37 17.15
N GLY A 2 -9.96 13.06 16.85
CA GLY A 2 -9.38 12.50 15.62
C GLY A 2 -10.04 12.83 14.27
N PHE A 3 -10.93 13.82 14.19
CA PHE A 3 -11.46 14.35 12.92
C PHE A 3 -10.80 15.70 12.58
N LEU A 4 -10.81 16.64 13.53
CA LEU A 4 -10.42 18.03 13.27
C LEU A 4 -8.90 18.18 13.09
N PHE A 5 -8.09 17.53 13.93
CA PHE A 5 -6.65 17.74 13.90
C PHE A 5 -5.98 17.22 12.62
N PRO A 6 -6.25 15.99 12.14
CA PRO A 6 -5.67 15.53 10.87
C PRO A 6 -6.12 16.39 9.69
N LEU A 7 -7.40 16.76 9.63
CA LEU A 7 -7.93 17.65 8.60
C LEU A 7 -7.17 18.98 8.56
N LEU A 8 -6.99 19.63 9.72
CA LEU A 8 -6.27 20.90 9.82
C LEU A 8 -4.79 20.74 9.48
N PHE A 9 -4.13 19.72 10.02
CA PHE A 9 -2.70 19.47 9.79
C PHE A 9 -2.38 19.29 8.31
N PHE A 10 -3.10 18.39 7.61
CA PHE A 10 -2.87 18.15 6.20
C PHE A 10 -3.29 19.34 5.33
N SER A 11 -4.35 20.08 5.70
CA SER A 11 -4.75 21.29 4.98
C SER A 11 -3.70 22.40 5.09
N ILE A 12 -3.24 22.71 6.32
CA ILE A 12 -2.21 23.73 6.56
C ILE A 12 -0.90 23.34 5.88
N GLY A 13 -0.51 22.07 5.96
CA GLY A 13 0.66 21.54 5.27
C GLY A 13 0.59 21.66 3.76
N ALA A 14 -0.54 21.28 3.13
CA ALA A 14 -0.75 21.45 1.70
C ALA A 14 -0.67 22.93 1.29
N PHE A 15 -1.21 23.85 2.11
CA PHE A 15 -1.11 25.28 1.86
C PHE A 15 0.32 25.82 1.93
N ALA A 16 1.06 25.43 2.96
CA ALA A 16 2.46 25.78 3.10
C ALA A 16 3.26 25.28 1.90
N PHE A 17 3.05 24.02 1.52
CA PHE A 17 3.73 23.39 0.39
C PHE A 17 3.40 24.07 -0.95
N SER A 18 2.12 24.40 -1.18
CA SER A 18 1.66 25.14 -2.37
C SER A 18 2.37 26.48 -2.50
N ASN A 19 2.48 27.25 -1.41
CA ASN A 19 3.12 28.57 -1.43
C ASN A 19 4.65 28.50 -1.57
N ILE A 20 5.31 27.54 -0.92
CA ILE A 20 6.77 27.37 -0.96
C ILE A 20 7.23 26.86 -2.33
N PHE A 21 6.59 25.80 -2.83
CA PHE A 21 6.99 25.11 -4.06
C PHE A 21 6.22 25.58 -5.29
N ARG A 22 5.33 26.57 -5.15
CA ARG A 22 4.47 27.10 -6.23
C ARG A 22 3.65 26.03 -6.95
N LEU A 23 3.23 25.01 -6.20
CA LEU A 23 2.36 23.94 -6.70
C LEU A 23 0.89 24.35 -6.56
N SER A 24 0.02 23.82 -7.42
CA SER A 24 -1.43 23.89 -7.19
C SER A 24 -1.78 23.24 -5.86
N VAL A 25 -2.81 23.75 -5.16
CA VAL A 25 -3.21 23.17 -3.86
C VAL A 25 -3.60 21.70 -4.01
N PHE A 26 -4.24 21.33 -5.12
CA PHE A 26 -4.53 19.93 -5.48
C PHE A 26 -3.30 19.03 -5.48
N ARG A 27 -2.20 19.46 -6.12
CA ARG A 27 -0.90 18.74 -6.11
C ARG A 27 -0.22 18.75 -4.74
N SER A 28 -0.54 19.73 -3.90
CA SER A 28 0.17 19.97 -2.65
C SER A 28 -0.28 19.06 -1.51
N PHE A 29 -1.51 18.54 -1.54
CA PHE A 29 -1.99 17.54 -0.57
C PHE A 29 -1.12 16.26 -0.57
N PRO A 30 -1.01 15.50 -1.68
CA PRO A 30 -0.18 14.31 -1.70
C PRO A 30 1.30 14.65 -1.51
N ALA A 31 1.77 15.78 -2.05
CA ALA A 31 3.16 16.21 -1.90
C ALA A 31 3.54 16.44 -0.43
N PHE A 32 2.69 17.13 0.33
CA PHE A 32 2.93 17.35 1.76
C PHE A 32 2.88 16.06 2.56
N MET A 33 1.95 15.16 2.28
CA MET A 33 1.86 13.86 2.97
C MET A 33 3.15 13.04 2.74
N ILE A 34 3.62 12.94 1.50
CA ILE A 34 4.88 12.26 1.17
C ILE A 34 6.06 12.97 1.85
N PHE A 35 6.13 14.29 1.75
CA PHE A 35 7.20 15.07 2.36
C PHE A 35 7.29 14.86 3.87
N ALA A 36 6.15 14.89 4.58
CA ALA A 36 6.10 14.66 6.02
C ALA A 36 6.61 13.25 6.38
N VAL A 37 6.20 12.23 5.62
CA VAL A 37 6.72 10.86 5.77
C VAL A 37 8.23 10.80 5.55
N LEU A 38 8.76 11.45 4.51
CA LEU A 38 10.19 11.47 4.23
C LEU A 38 11.00 12.19 5.33
N VAL A 39 10.44 13.25 5.93
CA VAL A 39 11.07 13.93 7.08
C VAL A 39 11.12 13.01 8.29
N LEU A 40 10.05 12.28 8.58
CA LEU A 40 10.04 11.28 9.66
C LEU A 40 11.00 10.12 9.35
N TYR A 41 11.02 9.64 8.12
CA TYR A 41 11.94 8.60 7.67
C TYR A 41 13.41 9.01 7.88
N ILE A 42 13.78 10.22 7.46
CA ILE A 42 15.13 10.76 7.69
C ILE A 42 15.41 10.94 9.19
N SER A 43 14.43 11.40 9.97
CA SER A 43 14.55 11.52 11.43
C SER A 43 14.85 10.18 12.09
N GLY A 44 14.10 9.13 11.75
CA GLY A 44 14.34 7.78 12.27
C GLY A 44 15.71 7.26 11.87
N LEU A 45 16.18 7.55 10.65
CA LEU A 45 17.51 7.11 10.21
C LEU A 45 18.65 7.82 10.95
N LEU A 46 18.51 9.13 11.19
CA LEU A 46 19.57 9.95 11.80
C LEU A 46 19.59 9.88 13.32
N PHE A 47 18.42 9.79 13.95
CA PHE A 47 18.27 9.93 15.41
C PHE A 47 17.70 8.68 16.09
N SER A 48 17.27 7.66 15.33
CA SER A 48 16.48 6.53 15.86
C SER A 48 15.27 7.00 16.68
N ASP A 49 14.69 8.12 16.28
CA ASP A 49 13.56 8.76 16.95
C ASP A 49 12.78 9.63 15.95
N PHE A 50 11.48 9.37 15.79
CA PHE A 50 10.60 10.14 14.92
C PHE A 50 10.14 11.49 15.48
N SER A 51 10.30 11.73 16.78
CA SER A 51 9.89 12.95 17.47
C SER A 51 10.62 14.18 16.94
N PHE A 52 11.89 14.07 16.55
CA PHE A 52 12.62 15.20 15.96
C PHE A 52 12.02 15.64 14.62
N GLY A 53 11.68 14.70 13.75
CA GLY A 53 10.99 14.97 12.49
C GLY A 53 9.61 15.57 12.72
N LEU A 54 8.84 15.03 13.67
CA LEU A 54 7.51 15.55 14.01
C LEU A 54 7.58 16.98 14.56
N LEU A 55 8.53 17.26 15.47
CA LEU A 55 8.81 18.60 15.98
C LEU A 55 9.21 19.56 14.86
N GLY A 56 10.08 19.12 13.95
CA GLY A 56 10.51 19.92 12.78
C GLY A 56 9.34 20.29 11.87
N ILE A 57 8.47 19.33 11.54
CA ILE A 57 7.26 19.59 10.74
C ILE A 57 6.35 20.59 11.47
N ASN A 58 6.04 20.35 12.74
CA ASN A 58 5.17 21.23 13.53
C ASN A 58 5.73 22.65 13.65
N ALA A 59 7.04 22.80 13.89
CA ALA A 59 7.69 24.10 13.94
C ALA A 59 7.57 24.85 12.60
N CYS A 60 7.83 24.17 11.47
CA CYS A 60 7.66 24.74 10.14
C CYS A 60 6.22 25.20 9.88
N LEU A 61 5.22 24.40 10.26
CA LEU A 61 3.81 24.78 10.12
C LEU A 61 3.44 25.97 11.00
N LEU A 62 3.93 26.03 12.25
CA LEU A 62 3.71 27.17 13.16
C LEU A 62 4.35 28.46 12.63
N ILE A 63 5.58 28.39 12.12
CA ILE A 63 6.27 29.52 11.47
C ILE A 63 5.47 29.99 10.26
N TYR A 64 5.00 29.07 9.43
CA TYR A 64 4.17 29.39 8.27
C TYR A 64 2.84 30.06 8.66
N LEU A 65 2.16 29.57 9.70
CA LEU A 65 0.95 30.20 10.23
C LEU A 65 1.23 31.62 10.76
N GLY A 66 2.33 31.80 11.50
CA GLY A 66 2.76 33.11 12.00
C GLY A 66 3.08 34.10 10.87
N PHE A 67 3.78 33.65 9.83
CA PHE A 67 4.08 34.46 8.65
C PHE A 67 2.80 34.79 7.85
N SER A 68 1.92 33.82 7.67
CA SER A 68 0.62 34.02 7.01
C SER A 68 -0.22 35.04 7.76
N PHE A 69 -0.31 34.94 9.09
CA PHE A 69 -0.99 35.92 9.94
C PHE A 69 -0.34 37.31 9.80
N TYR A 70 0.99 37.40 9.92
CA TYR A 70 1.71 38.66 9.77
C TYR A 70 1.44 39.32 8.40
N SER A 71 1.48 38.54 7.32
CA SER A 71 1.23 39.05 5.97
C SER A 71 -0.19 39.58 5.75
N VAL A 72 -1.20 38.98 6.40
CA VAL A 72 -2.59 39.45 6.32
C VAL A 72 -2.79 40.78 7.06
N PHE A 73 -2.16 40.96 8.21
CA PHE A 73 -2.39 42.12 9.08
C PHE A 73 -1.43 43.30 8.85
N PHE A 74 -0.19 43.04 8.43
CA PHE A 74 0.86 44.07 8.42
C PHE A 74 1.43 44.42 7.03
N GLN A 75 1.10 43.67 5.97
CA GLN A 75 1.51 44.06 4.61
C GLN A 75 0.47 44.93 3.90
N SER A 76 0.92 46.00 3.24
CA SER A 76 0.05 46.86 2.45
C SER A 76 -0.56 46.11 1.26
N LYS A 77 -1.73 46.58 0.77
CA LYS A 77 -2.43 46.03 -0.42
C LYS A 77 -1.56 45.88 -1.68
N ARG A 78 -0.35 46.46 -1.72
CA ARG A 78 0.57 46.47 -2.86
C ARG A 78 1.32 45.14 -3.08
N VAL A 79 1.56 44.34 -2.04
CA VAL A 79 2.24 43.01 -2.14
C VAL A 79 1.24 41.88 -2.44
N ARG A 80 -0.05 42.11 -2.15
CA ARG A 80 -1.16 41.17 -2.40
C ARG A 80 -1.39 40.86 -3.89
N LYS A 81 -0.71 41.57 -4.79
CA LYS A 81 -0.85 41.46 -6.25
C LYS A 81 0.08 40.40 -6.87
N GLU A 82 1.02 39.84 -6.11
CA GLU A 82 2.00 38.84 -6.58
C GLU A 82 1.67 37.39 -6.18
N SER A 83 0.58 37.12 -5.44
CA SER A 83 0.15 35.75 -5.20
C SER A 83 -0.45 35.16 -6.47
N ASN A 84 0.31 34.28 -7.12
CA ASN A 84 -0.09 33.55 -8.34
C ASN A 84 -1.24 32.54 -8.14
N THR A 85 -1.77 32.42 -6.93
CA THR A 85 -2.84 31.49 -6.58
C THR A 85 -4.21 32.16 -6.74
N ASP A 86 -4.98 31.67 -7.72
CA ASP A 86 -6.39 32.01 -7.84
C ASP A 86 -7.13 31.54 -6.58
N GLY A 87 -7.62 32.50 -5.78
CA GLY A 87 -8.34 32.23 -4.55
C GLY A 87 -9.56 31.32 -4.74
N GLN A 88 -10.12 31.27 -5.95
CA GLN A 88 -11.21 30.35 -6.28
C GLN A 88 -10.73 28.90 -6.43
N SER A 89 -9.63 28.65 -7.13
CA SER A 89 -9.01 27.32 -7.25
C SER A 89 -8.61 26.77 -5.87
N VAL A 90 -8.06 27.64 -5.01
CA VAL A 90 -7.76 27.33 -3.61
C VAL A 90 -9.01 26.88 -2.84
N PHE A 91 -10.10 27.65 -2.90
CA PHE A 91 -11.35 27.31 -2.22
C PHE A 91 -11.91 25.96 -2.70
N CYS A 92 -11.90 25.74 -4.02
CA CYS A 92 -12.38 24.51 -4.63
C CYS A 92 -11.54 23.29 -4.20
N ALA A 93 -10.21 23.42 -4.11
CA ALA A 93 -9.33 22.35 -3.62
C ALA A 93 -9.61 21.97 -2.16
N VAL A 94 -9.78 22.96 -1.28
CA VAL A 94 -10.13 22.72 0.13
C VAL A 94 -11.50 22.09 0.28
N LEU A 95 -12.50 22.58 -0.46
CA LEU A 95 -13.85 22.03 -0.39
C LEU A 95 -13.86 20.54 -0.77
N ILE A 96 -13.20 20.19 -1.88
CA ILE A 96 -13.09 18.79 -2.33
C ILE A 96 -12.34 17.96 -1.28
N PHE A 97 -11.22 18.46 -0.77
CA PHE A 97 -10.47 17.74 0.26
C PHE A 97 -11.30 17.52 1.53
N CYS A 98 -12.03 18.53 2.02
CA CYS A 98 -12.91 18.41 3.18
C CYS A 98 -14.03 17.39 2.95
N LEU A 99 -14.63 17.37 1.76
CA LEU A 99 -15.66 16.38 1.39
C LEU A 99 -15.08 14.96 1.35
N LEU A 100 -13.92 14.78 0.71
CA LEU A 100 -13.23 13.49 0.65
C LEU A 100 -12.78 13.03 2.04
N TYR A 101 -12.21 13.92 2.86
CA TYR A 101 -11.81 13.62 4.23
C TYR A 101 -13.02 13.20 5.08
N THR A 102 -14.14 13.91 4.95
CA THR A 102 -15.38 13.56 5.65
C THR A 102 -15.89 12.20 5.20
N PHE A 103 -15.85 11.93 3.89
CA PHE A 103 -16.22 10.62 3.34
C PHE A 103 -15.34 9.50 3.90
N VAL A 104 -14.01 9.64 3.84
CA VAL A 104 -13.03 8.70 4.43
C VAL A 104 -13.33 8.44 5.90
N TYR A 105 -13.54 9.50 6.67
CA TYR A 105 -13.83 9.38 8.09
C TYR A 105 -15.11 8.59 8.36
N LEU A 106 -16.15 8.77 7.55
CA LEU A 106 -17.43 8.08 7.69
C LEU A 106 -17.33 6.60 7.33
N ILE A 107 -16.67 6.26 6.21
CA ILE A 107 -16.50 4.86 5.79
C ILE A 107 -15.60 4.07 6.75
N ASP A 108 -14.68 4.76 7.43
CA ASP A 108 -13.73 4.14 8.35
C ASP A 108 -14.06 4.45 9.83
N TYR A 109 -15.28 4.87 10.17
CA TYR A 109 -15.57 5.41 11.51
C TYR A 109 -15.26 4.41 12.65
N LYS A 110 -15.47 3.12 12.41
CA LYS A 110 -15.21 2.00 13.34
C LYS A 110 -14.59 0.79 12.64
N ARG A 111 -13.79 1.04 11.62
CA ARG A 111 -13.12 0.00 10.85
C ARG A 111 -12.19 -0.82 11.76
N SER A 112 -12.30 -2.14 11.67
CA SER A 112 -11.36 -3.09 12.25
C SER A 112 -10.66 -3.88 11.15
N PHE A 113 -9.57 -4.54 11.49
CA PHE A 113 -8.92 -5.49 10.61
C PHE A 113 -9.83 -6.65 10.26
N SER A 114 -9.60 -7.21 9.08
CA SER A 114 -10.33 -8.30 8.46
C SER A 114 -9.44 -9.28 7.71
N MET A 115 -8.19 -8.91 7.41
CA MET A 115 -7.25 -9.72 6.63
C MET A 115 -6.04 -10.16 7.44
N TRP A 116 -5.52 -11.35 7.13
CA TRP A 116 -4.39 -11.93 7.87
C TRP A 116 -3.10 -11.09 7.79
N ASP A 117 -2.81 -10.41 6.67
CA ASP A 117 -1.66 -9.50 6.56
C ASP A 117 -1.74 -8.36 7.60
N GLU A 118 -2.95 -7.92 7.96
CA GLU A 118 -3.17 -6.82 8.90
C GLU A 118 -2.78 -7.22 10.33
N TRP A 119 -3.11 -8.45 10.72
CA TRP A 119 -2.73 -8.99 12.03
C TRP A 119 -1.29 -9.51 12.06
N SER A 120 -0.79 -10.08 10.96
CA SER A 120 0.56 -10.66 10.94
C SER A 120 1.67 -9.63 10.83
N HIS A 121 1.48 -8.55 10.07
CA HIS A 121 2.55 -7.56 9.88
C HIS A 121 2.10 -6.10 9.71
N TRP A 122 1.09 -5.76 8.90
CA TRP A 122 0.81 -4.33 8.64
C TRP A 122 0.38 -3.57 9.89
N GLY A 123 -0.57 -4.12 10.65
CA GLY A 123 -1.01 -3.53 11.92
C GLY A 123 0.07 -3.60 13.00
N VAL A 124 0.87 -4.66 13.02
CA VAL A 124 1.99 -4.81 13.97
C VAL A 124 3.07 -3.77 13.68
N MET A 125 3.42 -3.53 12.42
CA MET A 125 4.37 -2.48 12.02
C MET A 125 3.94 -1.12 12.57
N ALA A 126 2.68 -0.74 12.40
CA ALA A 126 2.16 0.53 12.93
C ALA A 126 2.22 0.61 14.46
N LYS A 127 1.85 -0.48 15.17
CA LYS A 127 1.95 -0.56 16.64
C LYS A 127 3.40 -0.42 17.12
N GLU A 128 4.33 -1.14 16.48
CA GLU A 128 5.74 -1.10 16.85
C GLU A 128 6.36 0.28 16.59
N LEU A 129 6.02 0.95 15.48
CA LEU A 129 6.44 2.33 15.23
C LEU A 129 5.94 3.29 16.31
N LEU A 130 4.71 3.10 16.80
CA LEU A 130 4.14 3.93 17.86
C LEU A 130 4.77 3.65 19.23
N ARG A 131 4.97 2.37 19.56
CA ARG A 131 5.52 1.92 20.84
C ARG A 131 6.99 2.30 20.98
N LEU A 132 7.78 2.04 19.93
CA LEU A 132 9.22 2.29 19.91
C LEU A 132 9.55 3.74 19.57
N ASN A 133 8.64 4.43 18.87
CA ASN A 133 8.90 5.76 18.31
C ASN A 133 10.15 5.78 17.39
N ASP A 134 10.46 4.62 16.80
CA ASP A 134 11.56 4.30 15.88
C ASP A 134 11.06 3.21 14.88
N PHE A 135 11.88 2.82 13.92
CA PHE A 135 11.54 1.73 12.99
C PHE A 135 11.36 0.39 13.71
N TYR A 136 10.47 -0.46 13.19
CA TYR A 136 10.32 -1.87 13.60
C TYR A 136 11.56 -2.76 13.35
N LEU A 137 12.63 -2.20 12.76
CA LEU A 137 13.95 -2.83 12.69
C LEU A 137 14.74 -2.72 14.01
N ASN A 138 14.25 -1.97 15.00
CA ASN A 138 14.83 -1.94 16.33
C ASN A 138 14.77 -3.35 16.97
N ASP A 139 15.80 -3.75 17.71
CA ASP A 139 15.91 -5.09 18.31
C ASP A 139 14.85 -5.38 19.38
N SER A 140 14.28 -4.33 19.98
CA SER A 140 13.14 -4.46 20.89
C SER A 140 11.83 -4.72 20.17
N SER A 141 11.80 -4.72 18.83
CA SER A 141 10.60 -5.00 18.04
C SER A 141 10.23 -6.48 18.06
N VAL A 142 8.94 -6.78 18.25
CA VAL A 142 8.43 -8.17 18.17
C VAL A 142 7.89 -8.54 16.79
N LEU A 143 8.00 -7.65 15.81
CA LEU A 143 7.62 -7.95 14.43
C LEU A 143 8.53 -9.01 13.82
N THR A 144 7.96 -10.15 13.43
CA THR A 144 8.69 -11.26 12.82
C THR A 144 8.44 -11.39 11.32
N VAL A 145 7.23 -11.07 10.85
CA VAL A 145 6.83 -11.23 9.44
C VAL A 145 7.19 -9.97 8.65
N HIS A 146 7.84 -10.14 7.49
CA HIS A 146 8.15 -9.07 6.53
C HIS A 146 8.86 -7.84 7.12
N ARG A 147 9.76 -8.07 8.09
CA ARG A 147 10.52 -7.00 8.76
C ARG A 147 11.43 -6.20 7.82
N ASP A 148 11.70 -6.71 6.62
CA ASP A 148 12.48 -6.10 5.55
C ASP A 148 11.68 -5.14 4.64
N TYR A 149 10.36 -5.06 4.81
CA TYR A 149 9.50 -4.20 4.01
C TYR A 149 9.88 -2.73 4.12
N PRO A 150 9.84 -1.96 3.03
CA PRO A 150 10.02 -0.51 3.11
C PRO A 150 8.91 0.19 3.94
N PRO A 151 9.23 1.20 4.76
CA PRO A 151 8.34 1.66 5.83
C PRO A 151 7.38 2.80 5.45
N PHE A 152 7.28 3.24 4.19
CA PHE A 152 6.55 4.47 3.83
C PHE A 152 5.12 4.52 4.38
N LEU A 153 4.31 3.48 4.14
CA LEU A 153 2.92 3.44 4.59
C LEU A 153 2.82 3.31 6.11
N SER A 154 3.66 2.51 6.76
CA SER A 154 3.68 2.42 8.24
C SER A 154 4.04 3.75 8.91
N ILE A 155 4.93 4.56 8.31
CA ILE A 155 5.25 5.91 8.82
C ILE A 155 4.08 6.88 8.58
N LEU A 156 3.38 6.74 7.44
CA LEU A 156 2.18 7.53 7.16
C LEU A 156 1.08 7.24 8.19
N GLU A 157 0.86 5.97 8.51
CA GLU A 157 -0.08 5.52 9.55
C GLU A 157 0.32 6.08 10.91
N TYR A 158 1.59 5.93 11.30
CA TYR A 158 2.16 6.52 12.51
C TYR A 158 1.91 8.03 12.58
N LEU A 159 2.17 8.77 11.50
CA LEU A 159 1.94 10.22 11.43
C LEU A 159 0.47 10.55 11.65
N TYR A 160 -0.44 9.83 11.01
CA TYR A 160 -1.88 10.05 11.15
C TYR A 160 -2.35 9.81 12.60
N VAL A 161 -1.90 8.72 13.23
CA VAL A 161 -2.23 8.41 14.63
C VAL A 161 -1.73 9.52 15.55
N ARG A 162 -0.47 9.96 15.38
CA ARG A 162 0.13 11.02 16.21
C ARG A 162 -0.57 12.38 16.05
N VAL A 163 -1.01 12.72 14.84
CA VAL A 163 -1.75 13.97 14.57
C VAL A 163 -3.21 13.90 15.03
N SER A 164 -3.80 12.71 15.15
CA SER A 164 -5.20 12.55 15.56
C SER A 164 -5.46 12.97 17.02
N CYS A 165 -4.40 13.16 17.83
CA CYS A 165 -4.43 13.69 19.20
C CYS A 165 -5.45 13.02 20.14
N SER A 166 -5.90 11.79 19.82
CA SER A 166 -6.70 10.96 20.72
C SER A 166 -5.78 10.13 21.60
N SER A 167 -6.23 9.80 22.81
CA SER A 167 -5.46 9.10 23.84
C SER A 167 -5.18 7.62 23.53
N GLY A 168 -5.26 7.17 22.27
CA GLY A 168 -5.08 5.76 21.94
C GLY A 168 -5.01 5.46 20.44
N PHE A 169 -4.30 4.38 20.15
CA PHE A 169 -4.29 3.71 18.84
C PHE A 169 -5.70 3.22 18.48
N SER A 170 -6.03 3.28 17.19
CA SER A 170 -7.26 2.70 16.64
C SER A 170 -6.96 2.17 15.24
N GLU A 171 -7.37 0.93 14.95
CA GLU A 171 -7.21 0.31 13.62
C GLU A 171 -7.81 1.19 12.52
N ALA A 172 -8.96 1.80 12.78
CA ALA A 172 -9.60 2.77 11.91
C ALA A 172 -8.70 3.93 11.46
N TYR A 173 -7.73 4.36 12.28
CA TYR A 173 -6.82 5.45 11.90
C TYR A 173 -5.86 5.03 10.78
N LEU A 174 -5.48 3.76 10.73
CA LEU A 174 -4.57 3.24 9.71
C LEU A 174 -5.28 3.28 8.35
N PHE A 175 -6.51 2.75 8.28
CA PHE A 175 -7.33 2.80 7.07
C PHE A 175 -7.54 4.24 6.59
N ARG A 176 -7.92 5.15 7.50
CA ARG A 176 -8.11 6.57 7.16
C ARG A 176 -6.85 7.19 6.59
N SER A 177 -5.68 6.85 7.11
CA SER A 177 -4.41 7.40 6.63
C SER A 177 -4.13 6.98 5.19
N VAL A 178 -4.31 5.69 4.88
CA VAL A 178 -4.07 5.10 3.57
C VAL A 178 -5.11 5.58 2.56
N HIS A 179 -6.40 5.52 2.91
CA HIS A 179 -7.48 6.01 2.08
C HIS A 179 -7.34 7.50 1.78
N LEU A 180 -7.08 8.34 2.80
CA LEU A 180 -6.86 9.78 2.59
C LEU A 180 -5.66 10.07 1.67
N PHE A 181 -4.61 9.27 1.77
CA PHE A 181 -3.45 9.40 0.90
C PHE A 181 -3.78 9.07 -0.57
N VAL A 182 -4.45 7.94 -0.81
CA VAL A 182 -4.91 7.54 -2.16
C VAL A 182 -5.88 8.58 -2.73
N PHE A 183 -6.92 8.93 -1.97
CA PHE A 183 -7.51 10.27 -1.83
C PHE A 183 -6.79 11.39 -2.57
N SER A 184 -5.75 11.87 -1.89
CA SER A 184 -5.00 13.05 -2.28
C SER A 184 -4.28 12.93 -3.62
N LEU A 185 -3.81 11.73 -4.00
CA LEU A 185 -3.16 11.48 -5.29
C LEU A 185 -4.14 11.66 -6.46
N LEU A 186 -5.35 11.15 -6.30
CA LEU A 186 -6.39 11.17 -7.33
C LEU A 186 -6.98 12.56 -7.57
N MET A 187 -6.71 13.51 -6.67
CA MET A 187 -7.10 14.91 -6.83
C MET A 187 -6.23 15.67 -7.84
N ILE A 188 -5.05 15.16 -8.22
CA ILE A 188 -4.08 15.90 -9.06
C ILE A 188 -4.69 16.40 -10.39
N PRO A 189 -5.46 15.61 -11.16
CA PRO A 189 -6.08 16.07 -12.41
C PRO A 189 -7.09 17.22 -12.24
N LEU A 190 -7.59 17.45 -11.01
CA LEU A 190 -8.58 18.49 -10.71
C LEU A 190 -7.98 19.89 -10.64
N GLU A 191 -6.66 20.04 -10.75
CA GLU A 191 -6.01 21.36 -10.77
C GLU A 191 -6.50 22.27 -11.91
N LYS A 192 -7.09 21.69 -12.94
CA LYS A 192 -7.65 22.39 -14.10
C LYS A 192 -9.04 22.95 -13.85
N ILE A 193 -9.63 22.70 -12.68
CA ILE A 193 -10.90 23.31 -12.30
C ILE A 193 -10.68 24.81 -12.07
N HIS A 194 -11.31 25.62 -12.91
CA HIS A 194 -11.42 27.07 -12.76
C HIS A 194 -12.90 27.37 -12.47
N CYS A 195 -13.21 27.86 -11.27
CA CYS A 195 -14.58 27.87 -10.71
C CYS A 195 -15.49 28.98 -11.27
N LYS A 196 -15.56 29.15 -12.60
CA LYS A 196 -16.84 29.52 -13.21
C LYS A 196 -17.67 28.23 -13.20
N ILE A 197 -18.61 28.15 -12.26
CA ILE A 197 -19.54 27.02 -12.09
C ILE A 197 -20.39 26.92 -13.36
N ASP A 198 -19.84 26.29 -14.38
CA ASP A 198 -20.57 25.81 -15.53
C ASP A 198 -21.08 24.38 -15.25
N PRO A 199 -22.15 23.94 -15.92
CA PRO A 199 -22.76 22.64 -15.65
C PRO A 199 -21.78 21.45 -15.73
N ILE A 200 -20.71 21.57 -16.53
CA ILE A 200 -19.72 20.52 -16.72
C ILE A 200 -18.78 20.44 -15.51
N SER A 201 -18.34 21.58 -14.96
CA SER A 201 -17.57 21.58 -13.70
C SER A 201 -18.41 21.01 -12.57
N SER A 202 -19.68 21.43 -12.46
CA SER A 202 -20.62 20.90 -11.46
C SER A 202 -20.82 19.39 -11.59
N LEU A 203 -20.90 18.86 -12.81
CA LEU A 203 -21.00 17.42 -13.04
C LEU A 203 -19.73 16.69 -12.61
N VAL A 204 -18.53 17.23 -12.91
CA VAL A 204 -17.27 16.65 -12.42
C VAL A 204 -17.23 16.70 -10.88
N PHE A 205 -17.71 17.76 -10.23
CA PHE A 205 -17.80 17.83 -8.77
C PHE A 205 -18.69 16.75 -8.14
N VAL A 206 -19.76 16.32 -8.81
CA VAL A 206 -20.68 15.28 -8.31
C VAL A 206 -20.21 13.89 -8.72
N VAL A 207 -19.73 13.73 -9.95
CA VAL A 207 -19.35 12.42 -10.49
C VAL A 207 -17.96 12.01 -10.06
N PHE A 208 -17.03 12.94 -9.82
CA PHE A 208 -15.69 12.62 -9.35
C PHE A 208 -15.71 11.83 -8.04
N PRO A 209 -16.36 12.28 -6.94
CA PRO A 209 -16.43 11.47 -5.71
C PRO A 209 -17.06 10.09 -5.92
N ILE A 210 -18.11 9.99 -6.73
CA ILE A 210 -18.81 8.72 -6.99
C ILE A 210 -17.91 7.77 -7.78
N SER A 211 -17.38 8.22 -8.91
CA SER A 211 -16.47 7.42 -9.76
C SER A 211 -15.19 7.03 -9.03
N LEU A 212 -14.71 7.88 -8.13
CA LEU A 212 -13.53 7.66 -7.29
C LEU A 212 -13.74 6.55 -6.26
N VAL A 213 -14.85 6.60 -5.50
CA VAL A 213 -15.23 5.53 -4.55
C VAL A 213 -15.33 4.19 -5.27
N CYS A 214 -15.82 4.23 -6.51
CA CYS A 214 -16.01 3.02 -7.26
C CYS A 214 -14.74 2.51 -7.93
N VAL A 215 -13.83 3.35 -8.43
CA VAL A 215 -12.48 2.92 -8.87
C VAL A 215 -11.74 2.20 -7.73
N LEU A 216 -11.89 2.67 -6.49
CA LEU A 216 -11.26 2.02 -5.33
C LEU A 216 -11.97 0.74 -4.87
N SER A 217 -13.27 0.61 -5.17
CA SER A 217 -14.04 -0.63 -4.96
C SER A 217 -13.64 -1.77 -5.91
N PHE A 218 -12.85 -1.47 -6.97
CA PHE A 218 -12.47 -2.37 -8.06
C PHE A 218 -11.04 -2.91 -8.00
N GLY A 219 -10.32 -2.68 -6.91
CA GLY A 219 -8.89 -2.95 -6.89
C GLY A 219 -8.49 -4.43 -6.97
N PRO A 220 -7.19 -4.73 -6.78
CA PRO A 220 -6.54 -5.98 -7.21
C PRO A 220 -7.17 -7.29 -6.72
N CYS A 221 -7.98 -7.22 -5.66
CA CYS A 221 -8.56 -8.37 -4.97
C CYS A 221 -10.10 -8.46 -5.09
N GLY A 222 -10.72 -7.70 -6.01
CA GLY A 222 -12.17 -7.58 -6.02
C GLY A 222 -12.69 -6.78 -4.81
N GLN A 223 -13.76 -7.27 -4.16
CA GLN A 223 -14.55 -6.58 -3.11
C GLN A 223 -13.76 -6.12 -1.87
N GLU A 224 -12.46 -6.44 -1.76
CA GLU A 224 -11.63 -6.29 -0.56
C GLU A 224 -10.68 -5.08 -0.57
N THR A 225 -10.69 -4.28 -1.64
CA THR A 225 -9.66 -3.25 -1.83
C THR A 225 -9.87 -1.98 -0.98
N LEU A 226 -11.11 -1.56 -0.76
CA LEU A 226 -11.43 -0.57 0.28
C LEU A 226 -11.48 -1.17 1.68
N LEU A 227 -11.30 -2.49 1.79
CA LEU A 227 -11.53 -3.23 3.01
C LEU A 227 -10.24 -3.57 3.77
N SER A 228 -9.08 -3.43 3.11
CA SER A 228 -7.79 -3.90 3.60
C SER A 228 -6.73 -2.82 3.62
N LEU A 229 -5.73 -2.97 4.49
CA LEU A 229 -4.49 -2.19 4.51
C LEU A 229 -3.44 -2.65 3.50
N TYR A 230 -3.80 -3.45 2.49
CA TYR A 230 -2.83 -3.94 1.53
C TYR A 230 -2.15 -2.80 0.77
N ASN A 231 -0.81 -2.86 0.69
CA ASN A 231 0.01 -1.85 0.01
C ASN A 231 -0.22 -1.77 -1.50
N ASP A 232 -0.92 -2.74 -2.09
CA ASP A 232 -1.13 -2.89 -3.53
C ASP A 232 -1.92 -1.72 -4.14
N LEU A 233 -3.00 -1.26 -3.49
CA LEU A 233 -3.78 -0.11 -3.98
C LEU A 233 -3.02 1.22 -3.84
N PRO A 234 -2.42 1.57 -2.68
CA PRO A 234 -1.60 2.77 -2.56
C PRO A 234 -0.42 2.79 -3.53
N LEU A 235 0.22 1.64 -3.75
CA LEU A 235 1.28 1.51 -4.74
C LEU A 235 0.74 1.74 -6.16
N ALA A 236 -0.42 1.15 -6.51
CA ALA A 236 -1.05 1.37 -7.81
C ALA A 236 -1.38 2.85 -8.04
N ALA A 237 -1.93 3.54 -7.04
CA ALA A 237 -2.24 4.97 -7.11
C ALA A 237 -0.98 5.84 -7.27
N LEU A 238 0.08 5.53 -6.52
CA LEU A 238 1.39 6.19 -6.64
C LEU A 238 1.97 6.04 -8.05
N VAL A 239 1.97 4.83 -8.59
CA VAL A 239 2.54 4.53 -9.92
C VAL A 239 1.71 5.15 -11.03
N ALA A 240 0.38 5.04 -10.97
CA ALA A 240 -0.51 5.68 -11.93
C ALA A 240 -0.33 7.21 -11.93
N THR A 241 -0.15 7.81 -10.75
CA THR A 241 0.15 9.25 -10.61
C THR A 241 1.51 9.59 -11.20
N ALA A 242 2.54 8.79 -10.95
CA ALA A 242 3.88 9.00 -11.50
C ALA A 242 3.85 8.93 -13.03
N LEU A 243 3.15 7.95 -13.61
CA LEU A 243 2.93 7.82 -15.05
C LEU A 243 2.11 8.97 -15.62
N TYR A 244 1.05 9.41 -14.94
CA TYR A 244 0.25 10.56 -15.35
C TYR A 244 1.09 11.83 -15.42
N ILE A 245 1.89 12.11 -14.38
CA ILE A 245 2.83 13.23 -14.38
C ILE A 245 3.87 13.07 -15.49
N ALA A 246 4.44 11.87 -15.65
CA ALA A 246 5.44 11.56 -16.67
C ALA A 246 4.91 11.81 -18.08
N LEU A 247 3.70 11.36 -18.41
CA LEU A 247 3.16 11.36 -19.78
C LEU A 247 2.34 12.60 -20.12
N GLU A 248 1.59 13.16 -19.16
CA GLU A 248 0.54 14.15 -19.42
C GLU A 248 0.86 15.58 -18.97
N SER A 249 1.90 15.77 -18.13
CA SER A 249 2.35 17.12 -17.76
C SER A 249 2.75 17.91 -19.01
N ASP A 250 2.44 19.19 -19.09
CA ASP A 250 2.81 19.98 -20.28
C ASP A 250 4.31 20.31 -20.30
N ASN A 251 4.86 20.68 -19.13
CA ASN A 251 6.29 20.95 -18.92
C ASN A 251 6.79 20.38 -17.59
N PHE A 252 8.08 20.04 -17.53
CA PHE A 252 8.77 19.66 -16.30
C PHE A 252 9.46 20.89 -15.70
N ASP A 253 8.69 21.74 -15.02
CA ASP A 253 9.25 22.82 -14.20
C ASP A 253 9.81 22.27 -12.87
N PHE A 254 10.36 23.16 -12.04
CA PHE A 254 10.90 22.79 -10.73
C PHE A 254 9.84 22.10 -9.87
N SER A 255 8.64 22.67 -9.80
CA SER A 255 7.51 22.18 -9.01
C SER A 255 7.09 20.77 -9.41
N THR A 256 6.93 20.50 -10.71
CA THR A 256 6.61 19.17 -11.25
C THR A 256 7.74 18.18 -11.00
N THR A 257 9.00 18.62 -11.10
CA THR A 257 10.18 17.78 -10.80
C THR A 257 10.21 17.39 -9.32
N VAL A 258 9.94 18.32 -8.40
CA VAL A 258 9.85 18.06 -6.96
C VAL A 258 8.74 17.04 -6.67
N LEU A 259 7.53 17.27 -7.20
CA LEU A 259 6.40 16.36 -7.01
C LEU A 259 6.72 14.94 -7.51
N LEU A 260 7.28 14.82 -8.72
CA LEU A 260 7.64 13.51 -9.26
C LEU A 260 8.73 12.82 -8.44
N THR A 261 9.73 13.57 -7.97
CA THR A 261 10.79 13.04 -7.11
C THR A 261 10.23 12.50 -5.80
N LEU A 262 9.29 13.21 -5.18
CA LEU A 262 8.59 12.75 -3.97
C LEU A 262 7.82 11.46 -4.24
N ILE A 263 7.02 11.41 -5.32
CA ILE A 263 6.23 10.23 -5.68
C ILE A 263 7.12 9.01 -5.96
N LEU A 264 8.21 9.19 -6.72
CA LEU A 264 9.15 8.09 -6.99
C LEU A 264 9.86 7.60 -5.73
N SER A 265 10.16 8.50 -4.79
CA SER A 265 10.70 8.13 -3.47
C SER A 265 9.69 7.29 -2.68
N ALA A 266 8.42 7.69 -2.69
CA ALA A 266 7.35 6.94 -2.04
C ALA A 266 7.13 5.55 -2.69
N ILE A 267 7.21 5.45 -4.03
CA ILE A 267 7.12 4.16 -4.74
C ILE A 267 8.20 3.18 -4.25
N LEU A 268 9.45 3.63 -4.18
CA LEU A 268 10.57 2.79 -3.74
C LEU A 268 10.52 2.46 -2.24
N LEU A 269 9.83 3.27 -1.44
CA LEU A 269 9.70 3.08 0.00
C LEU A 269 8.37 2.44 0.43
N THR A 270 7.48 2.07 -0.50
CA THR A 270 6.19 1.42 -0.19
C THR A 270 6.27 -0.11 -0.20
N LYS A 271 6.98 -0.71 -1.16
CA LYS A 271 7.11 -2.17 -1.33
C LYS A 271 8.34 -2.48 -2.18
N GLN A 272 8.98 -3.64 -1.98
CA GLN A 272 10.19 -4.01 -2.72
C GLN A 272 9.98 -4.01 -4.25
N ILE A 273 8.82 -4.49 -4.72
CA ILE A 273 8.45 -4.48 -6.14
C ILE A 273 8.29 -3.07 -6.73
N GLY A 274 8.28 -2.03 -5.89
CA GLY A 274 8.28 -0.62 -6.30
C GLY A 274 9.44 -0.28 -7.24
N ILE A 275 10.58 -0.99 -7.19
CA ILE A 275 11.69 -0.79 -8.12
C ILE A 275 11.29 -1.07 -9.58
N ALA A 276 10.44 -2.07 -9.84
CA ALA A 276 9.96 -2.37 -11.19
C ALA A 276 9.12 -1.21 -11.75
N PHE A 277 8.24 -0.65 -10.92
CA PHE A 277 7.41 0.49 -11.30
C PHE A 277 8.16 1.82 -11.38
N PHE A 278 9.19 2.00 -10.56
CA PHE A 278 10.15 3.08 -10.72
C PHE A 278 10.82 3.02 -12.08
N CYS A 279 11.37 1.85 -12.46
CA CYS A 279 11.98 1.63 -13.76
C CYS A 279 11.00 1.87 -14.92
N LEU A 280 9.74 1.42 -14.78
CA LEU A 280 8.68 1.69 -15.76
C LEU A 280 8.42 3.19 -15.94
N THR A 281 8.43 3.96 -14.86
CA THR A 281 8.25 5.42 -14.92
C THR A 281 9.45 6.10 -15.58
N ILE A 282 10.68 5.67 -15.28
CA ILE A 282 11.88 6.17 -15.96
C ILE A 282 11.85 5.82 -17.45
N PHE A 283 11.39 4.63 -17.82
CA PHE A 283 11.17 4.24 -19.21
C PHE A 283 10.14 5.15 -19.90
N ALA A 284 9.02 5.45 -19.24
CA ALA A 284 8.02 6.39 -19.75
C ALA A 284 8.59 7.79 -20.00
N LEU A 285 9.40 8.31 -19.07
CA LEU A 285 10.11 9.58 -19.23
C LEU A 285 11.09 9.55 -20.42
N ALA A 286 11.86 8.48 -20.56
CA ALA A 286 12.80 8.32 -21.66
C ALA A 286 12.08 8.33 -23.02
N LEU A 287 10.99 7.55 -23.16
CA LEU A 287 10.17 7.54 -24.37
C LEU A 287 9.55 8.92 -24.65
N ARG A 288 9.05 9.60 -23.63
CA ARG A 288 8.52 10.96 -23.78
C ARG A 288 9.58 11.92 -24.33
N LEU A 289 10.79 11.90 -23.78
CA LEU A 289 11.88 12.76 -24.23
C LEU A 289 12.23 12.50 -25.70
N VAL A 290 12.32 11.22 -26.09
CA VAL A 290 12.68 10.81 -27.45
C VAL A 290 11.58 11.08 -28.47
N PHE A 291 10.31 10.82 -28.15
CA PHE A 291 9.23 10.82 -29.14
C PHE A 291 8.32 12.06 -29.09
N LEU A 292 8.15 12.67 -27.90
CA LEU A 292 7.21 13.78 -27.70
C LEU A 292 7.90 15.15 -27.59
N GLN A 293 9.15 15.19 -27.11
CA GLN A 293 9.85 16.44 -26.79
C GLN A 293 11.19 16.64 -27.52
N PHE A 294 11.53 15.77 -28.48
CA PHE A 294 12.79 15.87 -29.20
C PHE A 294 12.95 17.24 -29.90
N LYS A 295 13.89 18.05 -29.41
CA LYS A 295 14.33 19.31 -29.99
C LYS A 295 15.85 19.38 -29.90
N SER A 296 16.49 19.98 -30.93
CA SER A 296 17.92 20.32 -30.91
C SER A 296 18.23 21.13 -29.64
N THR A 297 18.98 20.54 -28.72
CA THR A 297 19.14 21.05 -27.35
C THR A 297 20.36 21.96 -27.25
N SER A 298 20.22 23.13 -26.64
CA SER A 298 21.38 23.99 -26.33
C SER A 298 22.15 23.44 -25.11
N ARG A 299 23.40 23.90 -24.89
CA ARG A 299 24.22 23.48 -23.74
C ARG A 299 23.56 23.80 -22.39
N GLY A 300 22.83 24.92 -22.28
CA GLY A 300 22.11 25.29 -21.06
C GLY A 300 20.92 24.38 -20.77
N ASP A 301 20.20 23.96 -21.81
CA ASP A 301 19.09 23.02 -21.70
C ASP A 301 19.57 21.62 -21.29
N ALA A 302 20.74 21.19 -21.78
CA ALA A 302 21.35 19.92 -21.39
C ALA A 302 21.68 19.87 -19.88
N VAL A 303 22.25 20.95 -19.32
CA VAL A 303 22.52 21.06 -17.87
C VAL A 303 21.21 21.05 -17.07
N ASN A 304 20.18 21.74 -17.57
CA ASN A 304 18.86 21.79 -16.94
C ASN A 304 18.18 20.41 -16.92
N CYS A 305 18.31 19.62 -17.98
CA CYS A 305 17.85 18.24 -18.03
C CYS A 305 18.67 17.33 -17.10
N GLY A 306 19.98 17.56 -17.00
CA GLY A 306 20.88 16.79 -16.14
C GLY A 306 20.50 16.83 -14.67
N TYR A 307 20.29 18.02 -14.08
CA TYR A 307 19.93 18.10 -12.66
C TYR A 307 18.53 17.52 -12.38
N LYS A 308 17.57 17.65 -13.31
CA LYS A 308 16.24 17.05 -13.17
C LYS A 308 16.32 15.53 -13.21
N ALA A 309 17.13 14.97 -14.10
CA ALA A 309 17.38 13.55 -14.14
C ALA A 309 18.04 13.06 -12.84
N ILE A 310 19.02 13.80 -12.31
CA ILE A 310 19.64 13.50 -11.01
C ILE A 310 18.59 13.53 -9.90
N ALA A 311 17.75 14.56 -9.82
CA ALA A 311 16.71 14.65 -8.80
C ALA A 311 15.72 13.49 -8.88
N VAL A 312 15.19 13.20 -10.07
CA VAL A 312 14.17 12.16 -10.29
C VAL A 312 14.74 10.74 -10.15
N ILE A 313 16.03 10.53 -10.38
CA ILE A 313 16.65 9.19 -10.34
C ILE A 313 17.46 8.97 -9.06
N VAL A 314 18.44 9.82 -8.79
CA VAL A 314 19.44 9.59 -7.75
C VAL A 314 18.83 9.75 -6.36
N PHE A 315 17.98 10.76 -6.13
CA PHE A 315 17.42 11.00 -4.80
C PHE A 315 16.50 9.86 -4.33
N PRO A 316 15.52 9.37 -5.12
CA PRO A 316 14.72 8.20 -4.74
C PRO A 316 15.56 6.95 -4.49
N LEU A 317 16.54 6.67 -5.38
CA LEU A 317 17.42 5.52 -5.23
C LEU A 317 18.31 5.62 -3.98
N PHE A 318 18.77 6.82 -3.64
CA PHE A 318 19.54 7.06 -2.42
C PHE A 318 18.70 6.74 -1.17
N LEU A 319 17.45 7.21 -1.10
CA LEU A 319 16.56 6.89 0.02
C LEU A 319 16.29 5.37 0.11
N SER A 320 16.02 4.72 -1.01
CA SER A 320 15.85 3.25 -1.06
C SER A 320 17.12 2.51 -0.60
N PHE A 321 18.29 3.00 -1.00
CA PHE A 321 19.58 2.47 -0.57
C PHE A 321 19.80 2.59 0.94
N LEU A 322 19.42 3.72 1.55
CA LEU A 322 19.50 3.89 3.01
C LEU A 322 18.65 2.85 3.75
N TRP A 323 17.44 2.55 3.26
CA TRP A 323 16.61 1.48 3.83
C TRP A 323 17.28 0.12 3.68
N LYS A 324 17.72 -0.23 2.47
CA LYS A 324 18.38 -1.51 2.18
C LYS A 324 19.61 -1.72 3.06
N ASN A 325 20.41 -0.67 3.27
CA ASN A 325 21.57 -0.73 4.16
C ASN A 325 21.14 -1.00 5.62
N ARG A 326 20.08 -0.35 6.10
CA ARG A 326 19.54 -0.59 7.45
C ARG A 326 19.06 -2.03 7.63
N VAL A 327 18.34 -2.57 6.64
CA VAL A 327 17.93 -3.99 6.64
C VAL A 327 19.14 -4.91 6.69
N SER A 328 20.19 -4.65 5.90
CA SER A 328 21.39 -5.51 5.86
C SER A 328 22.19 -5.57 7.16
N ILE A 329 22.06 -4.56 8.03
CA ILE A 329 22.73 -4.50 9.33
C ILE A 329 21.84 -5.10 10.44
N SER A 330 20.54 -5.27 10.17
CA SER A 330 19.58 -5.87 11.10
C SER A 330 19.54 -7.39 11.00
N THR A 331 18.95 -8.06 11.99
CA THR A 331 18.67 -9.50 11.96
C THR A 331 17.40 -9.87 11.19
N ALA A 332 16.91 -8.99 10.31
CA ALA A 332 15.68 -9.23 9.56
C ALA A 332 15.91 -10.25 8.43
N ASP A 333 15.08 -11.29 8.39
CA ASP A 333 15.01 -12.20 7.27
C ASP A 333 14.43 -11.47 6.04
N GLN A 334 15.00 -11.73 4.86
CA GLN A 334 14.52 -11.18 3.60
C GLN A 334 13.39 -12.04 3.05
N GLN A 335 12.31 -11.42 2.56
CA GLN A 335 11.19 -12.15 1.98
C GLN A 335 11.61 -12.95 0.74
N PHE A 336 12.37 -12.34 -0.17
CA PHE A 336 12.78 -12.97 -1.42
C PHE A 336 14.29 -12.94 -1.62
N ASP A 337 14.85 -14.11 -1.87
CA ASP A 337 16.24 -14.26 -2.30
C ASP A 337 16.33 -14.23 -3.84
N LEU A 338 16.50 -13.03 -4.38
CA LEU A 338 16.61 -12.80 -5.82
C LEU A 338 17.84 -13.49 -6.45
N SER A 339 18.82 -13.93 -5.66
CA SER A 339 19.98 -14.66 -6.17
C SER A 339 19.62 -16.04 -6.72
N LYS A 340 18.45 -16.58 -6.34
CA LYS A 340 17.91 -17.85 -6.84
C LYS A 340 17.39 -17.77 -8.28
N ILE A 341 17.15 -16.57 -8.81
CA ILE A 341 16.58 -16.39 -10.14
C ILE A 341 17.65 -16.69 -11.21
N SER A 342 17.41 -17.75 -11.98
CA SER A 342 18.23 -18.11 -13.15
C SER A 342 17.46 -17.82 -14.44
N LEU A 343 17.85 -16.73 -15.14
CA LEU A 343 17.21 -16.34 -16.40
C LEU A 343 17.43 -17.37 -17.51
N PHE A 344 18.57 -18.06 -17.51
CA PHE A 344 18.87 -19.11 -18.48
C PHE A 344 17.96 -20.33 -18.27
N ASP A 345 17.82 -20.79 -17.02
CA ASP A 345 16.95 -21.93 -16.71
C ASP A 345 15.49 -21.58 -16.94
N ALA A 346 15.08 -20.34 -16.63
CA ALA A 346 13.76 -19.81 -16.93
C ALA A 346 13.47 -19.88 -18.43
N ALA A 347 14.36 -19.33 -19.26
CA ALA A 347 14.20 -19.31 -20.70
C ALA A 347 14.18 -20.71 -21.30
N ASN A 348 15.11 -21.58 -20.88
CA ASN A 348 15.17 -22.96 -21.36
C ASN A 348 13.91 -23.74 -20.97
N GLY A 349 13.48 -23.65 -19.71
CA GLY A 349 12.31 -24.38 -19.22
C GLY A 349 10.99 -23.92 -19.86
N VAL A 350 10.84 -22.63 -20.16
CA VAL A 350 9.69 -22.12 -20.92
C VAL A 350 9.71 -22.61 -22.38
N LEU A 351 10.89 -22.66 -23.02
CA LEU A 351 11.03 -23.12 -24.40
C LEU A 351 10.81 -24.62 -24.57
N THR A 352 11.29 -25.43 -23.62
CA THR A 352 11.14 -26.89 -23.63
C THR A 352 9.83 -27.36 -23.01
N GLY A 353 9.11 -26.47 -22.30
CA GLY A 353 7.92 -26.82 -21.53
C GLY A 353 8.20 -27.70 -20.31
N SER A 354 9.44 -27.75 -19.84
CA SER A 354 9.84 -28.59 -18.70
C SER A 354 11.02 -28.00 -17.92
N PHE A 355 10.92 -28.05 -16.59
CA PHE A 355 11.98 -27.67 -15.67
C PHE A 355 12.59 -28.89 -14.99
N ALA A 356 13.84 -28.75 -14.52
CA ALA A 356 14.52 -29.80 -13.75
C ALA A 356 13.76 -30.16 -12.46
N GLU A 357 13.16 -29.15 -11.81
CA GLU A 357 12.29 -29.35 -10.65
C GLU A 357 10.82 -29.48 -11.11
N PRO A 358 10.14 -30.60 -10.80
CA PRO A 358 8.80 -30.88 -11.33
C PRO A 358 7.76 -29.81 -11.00
N TYR A 359 7.76 -29.29 -9.76
CA TYR A 359 6.77 -28.30 -9.32
C TYR A 359 6.81 -27.02 -10.17
N ARG A 360 7.99 -26.63 -10.69
CA ARG A 360 8.13 -25.43 -11.54
C ARG A 360 7.42 -25.57 -12.88
N THR A 361 7.37 -26.80 -13.41
CA THR A 361 6.61 -27.09 -14.64
C THR A 361 5.11 -26.97 -14.39
N GLU A 362 4.64 -27.46 -13.24
CA GLU A 362 3.26 -27.32 -12.80
C GLU A 362 2.89 -25.84 -12.55
N THR A 363 3.74 -25.10 -11.84
CA THR A 363 3.61 -23.65 -11.62
C THR A 363 3.51 -22.89 -12.94
N LEU A 364 4.36 -23.17 -13.93
CA LEU A 364 4.30 -22.50 -15.23
C LEU A 364 2.93 -22.72 -15.89
N THR A 365 2.45 -23.96 -15.91
CA THR A 365 1.14 -24.32 -16.49
C THR A 365 0.01 -23.60 -15.76
N HIS A 366 -0.03 -23.68 -14.42
CA HIS A 366 -1.05 -23.01 -13.61
C HIS A 366 -1.00 -21.49 -13.80
N PHE A 367 0.19 -20.89 -13.89
CA PHE A 367 0.36 -19.45 -14.05
C PHE A 367 -0.19 -18.97 -15.39
N ILE A 368 0.16 -19.66 -16.49
CA ILE A 368 -0.35 -19.32 -17.83
C ILE A 368 -1.88 -19.43 -17.88
N HIS A 369 -2.43 -20.53 -17.37
CA HIS A 369 -3.88 -20.71 -17.26
C HIS A 369 -4.52 -19.59 -16.44
N SER A 370 -3.95 -19.26 -15.28
CA SER A 370 -4.47 -18.20 -14.42
C SER A 370 -4.42 -16.82 -15.08
N CYS A 371 -3.40 -16.50 -15.88
CA CYS A 371 -3.33 -15.25 -16.63
C CYS A 371 -4.42 -15.10 -17.70
N LEU A 372 -4.86 -16.22 -18.29
CA LEU A 372 -5.80 -16.25 -19.42
C LEU A 372 -7.24 -16.50 -18.99
N ASP A 373 -7.43 -17.30 -17.94
CA ASP A 373 -8.73 -17.85 -17.54
C ASP A 373 -9.26 -17.25 -16.22
N ASN A 374 -8.39 -16.89 -15.26
CA ASN A 374 -8.88 -16.28 -14.01
C ASN A 374 -9.47 -14.90 -14.28
N SER A 375 -10.72 -14.74 -13.87
CA SER A 375 -11.48 -13.52 -14.07
C SER A 375 -11.05 -12.43 -13.09
N PHE A 376 -10.65 -11.27 -13.62
CA PHE A 376 -10.51 -10.04 -12.84
C PHE A 376 -11.87 -9.38 -12.61
N VAL A 377 -12.72 -9.37 -13.64
CA VAL A 377 -14.13 -8.95 -13.56
C VAL A 377 -15.01 -10.17 -13.80
N THR A 378 -15.99 -10.41 -12.93
CA THR A 378 -16.91 -11.56 -13.04
C THR A 378 -18.30 -11.18 -13.54
N TYR A 379 -18.69 -9.91 -13.43
CA TYR A 379 -19.99 -9.39 -13.87
C TYR A 379 -19.82 -7.98 -14.48
N PRO A 380 -20.52 -7.61 -15.57
CA PRO A 380 -21.60 -8.36 -16.23
C PRO A 380 -21.06 -9.41 -17.21
N VAL A 381 -19.77 -9.31 -17.56
CA VAL A 381 -19.06 -10.24 -18.44
C VAL A 381 -17.79 -10.66 -17.70
N SER A 382 -17.52 -11.96 -17.69
CA SER A 382 -16.28 -12.52 -17.16
C SER A 382 -15.12 -12.12 -18.07
N LEU A 383 -14.16 -11.35 -17.53
CA LEU A 383 -12.96 -10.90 -18.22
C LEU A 383 -11.73 -11.28 -17.41
N SER A 384 -10.77 -11.95 -18.06
CA SER A 384 -9.50 -12.31 -17.44
C SER A 384 -8.58 -11.11 -17.25
N TYR A 385 -7.57 -11.24 -16.39
CA TYR A 385 -6.56 -10.20 -16.16
C TYR A 385 -5.95 -9.66 -17.46
N SER A 386 -5.54 -10.57 -18.36
CA SER A 386 -4.97 -10.19 -19.66
C SER A 386 -5.98 -9.45 -20.53
N SER A 387 -7.22 -9.95 -20.58
CA SER A 387 -8.30 -9.33 -21.35
C SER A 387 -8.59 -7.91 -20.84
N CYS A 388 -8.69 -7.73 -19.52
CA CYS A 388 -8.88 -6.43 -18.90
C CYS A 388 -7.73 -5.48 -19.22
N ALA A 389 -6.48 -5.93 -19.12
CA ALA A 389 -5.33 -5.09 -19.42
C ALA A 389 -5.35 -4.56 -20.86
N PHE A 390 -5.56 -5.45 -21.84
CA PHE A 390 -5.63 -5.03 -23.25
C PHE A 390 -6.83 -4.14 -23.57
N ILE A 391 -7.99 -4.39 -22.95
CA ILE A 391 -9.17 -3.52 -23.07
C ILE A 391 -8.86 -2.13 -22.50
N LEU A 392 -8.23 -2.04 -21.33
CA LEU A 392 -7.88 -0.76 -20.71
C LEU A 392 -6.85 0.00 -21.54
N ILE A 393 -5.83 -0.67 -22.08
CA ILE A 393 -4.88 -0.06 -23.03
C ILE A 393 -5.62 0.53 -24.23
N LEU A 394 -6.58 -0.21 -24.81
CA LEU A 394 -7.39 0.29 -25.92
C LEU A 394 -8.21 1.52 -25.49
N LEU A 395 -8.87 1.49 -24.34
CA LEU A 395 -9.65 2.61 -23.81
C LEU A 395 -8.78 3.85 -23.56
N ILE A 396 -7.58 3.67 -23.00
CA ILE A 396 -6.58 4.74 -22.83
C ILE A 396 -6.21 5.34 -24.19
N CYS A 397 -5.95 4.51 -25.20
CA CYS A 397 -5.64 4.99 -26.55
C CYS A 397 -6.79 5.79 -27.17
N ILE A 398 -8.04 5.33 -26.99
CA ILE A 398 -9.23 6.05 -27.47
C ILE A 398 -9.40 7.37 -26.71
N ALA A 399 -9.18 7.40 -25.39
CA ALA A 399 -9.24 8.62 -24.59
C ALA A 399 -8.20 9.65 -25.04
N ILE A 400 -6.95 9.22 -25.27
CA ILE A 400 -5.87 10.09 -25.80
C ILE A 400 -6.22 10.58 -27.21
N TYR A 401 -6.76 9.71 -28.08
CA TYR A 401 -7.18 10.10 -29.43
C TYR A 401 -8.18 11.25 -29.38
N TYR A 402 -9.25 11.14 -28.59
CA TYR A 402 -10.25 12.19 -28.48
C TYR A 402 -9.75 13.42 -27.72
N GLY A 403 -8.98 13.25 -26.66
CA GLY A 403 -8.40 14.34 -25.86
C GLY A 403 -7.43 15.22 -26.66
N TYR A 404 -6.75 14.65 -27.67
CA TYR A 404 -5.74 15.35 -28.47
C TYR A 404 -6.06 15.48 -29.97
N ARG A 405 -7.28 15.11 -30.42
CA ARG A 405 -7.67 15.10 -31.84
C ARG A 405 -7.47 16.43 -32.58
N GLY A 406 -7.48 17.57 -31.87
CA GLY A 406 -7.21 18.91 -32.41
C GLY A 406 -5.73 19.30 -32.54
N ASN A 407 -4.81 18.35 -32.27
CA ASN A 407 -3.37 18.56 -32.28
C ASN A 407 -2.72 17.73 -33.40
N ASN A 408 -2.68 18.29 -34.62
CA ASN A 408 -2.46 17.60 -35.92
C ASN A 408 -1.30 16.59 -36.03
N ILE A 409 -0.30 16.57 -35.13
CA ILE A 409 0.86 15.65 -35.22
C ILE A 409 1.16 14.96 -33.87
N GLY A 410 0.59 15.44 -32.75
CA GLY A 410 1.01 15.04 -31.41
C GLY A 410 0.31 13.80 -30.84
N TYR A 411 -0.97 13.58 -31.17
CA TYR A 411 -1.76 12.54 -30.51
C TYR A 411 -1.31 11.12 -30.88
N ALA A 412 -0.97 10.86 -32.14
CA ALA A 412 -0.52 9.52 -32.57
C ALA A 412 0.78 9.10 -31.85
N ARG A 413 1.72 10.04 -31.68
CA ARG A 413 2.94 9.79 -30.91
C ARG A 413 2.67 9.58 -29.43
N ARG A 414 1.73 10.33 -28.84
CA ARG A 414 1.29 10.13 -27.45
C ARG A 414 0.67 8.75 -27.26
N ILE A 415 -0.25 8.34 -28.14
CA ILE A 415 -0.83 7.00 -28.14
C ILE A 415 0.27 5.94 -28.22
N LEU A 416 1.22 6.08 -29.16
CA LEU A 416 2.32 5.13 -29.31
C LEU A 416 3.16 5.02 -28.03
N VAL A 417 3.57 6.15 -27.45
CA VAL A 417 4.37 6.16 -26.21
C VAL A 417 3.60 5.53 -25.06
N THR A 418 2.36 5.98 -24.81
CA THR A 418 1.55 5.48 -23.69
C THR A 418 1.24 3.98 -23.86
N CYS A 419 0.85 3.55 -25.06
CA CYS A 419 0.63 2.13 -25.36
C CYS A 419 1.90 1.30 -25.14
N SER A 420 3.06 1.80 -25.59
CA SER A 420 4.34 1.12 -25.37
C SER A 420 4.65 0.97 -23.88
N VAL A 421 4.42 2.00 -23.08
CA VAL A 421 4.62 1.95 -21.62
C VAL A 421 3.73 0.89 -20.99
N PHE A 422 2.42 0.87 -21.29
CA PHE A 422 1.51 -0.09 -20.66
C PHE A 422 1.70 -1.53 -21.16
N VAL A 423 1.96 -1.75 -22.45
CA VAL A 423 2.27 -3.08 -22.99
C VAL A 423 3.56 -3.64 -22.40
N VAL A 424 4.65 -2.85 -22.42
CA VAL A 424 5.94 -3.28 -21.85
C VAL A 424 5.83 -3.44 -20.35
N GLY A 425 5.10 -2.55 -19.67
CA GLY A 425 4.84 -2.65 -18.24
C GLY A 425 4.09 -3.92 -17.87
N PHE A 426 2.98 -4.24 -18.56
CA PHE A 426 2.15 -5.40 -18.25
C PHE A 426 2.91 -6.70 -18.47
N ILE A 427 3.57 -6.84 -19.64
CA ILE A 427 4.38 -8.02 -19.97
C ILE A 427 5.55 -8.14 -19.01
N GLY A 428 6.30 -7.05 -18.79
CA GLY A 428 7.47 -7.05 -17.91
C GLY A 428 7.13 -7.38 -16.46
N TYR A 429 6.02 -6.86 -15.94
CA TYR A 429 5.54 -7.15 -14.60
C TYR A 429 5.03 -8.60 -14.47
N THR A 430 4.27 -9.08 -15.45
CA THR A 430 3.79 -10.47 -15.48
C THR A 430 4.94 -11.47 -15.51
N VAL A 431 5.96 -11.21 -16.33
CA VAL A 431 7.19 -12.02 -16.36
C VAL A 431 7.94 -11.96 -15.04
N SER A 432 8.03 -10.78 -14.41
CA SER A 432 8.67 -10.63 -13.10
C SER A 432 7.97 -11.49 -12.04
N MET A 433 6.63 -11.51 -12.03
CA MET A 433 5.86 -12.35 -11.11
C MET A 433 6.04 -13.84 -11.39
N LEU A 434 6.07 -14.25 -12.66
CA LEU A 434 6.37 -15.63 -13.03
C LEU A 434 7.75 -16.06 -12.49
N LEU A 435 8.78 -15.21 -12.64
CA LEU A 435 10.11 -15.51 -12.12
C LEU A 435 10.12 -15.64 -10.58
N LEU A 436 9.36 -14.82 -9.86
CA LEU A 436 9.23 -14.98 -8.42
C LEU A 436 8.59 -16.34 -8.08
N TYR A 437 7.47 -16.72 -8.71
CA TYR A 437 6.84 -18.02 -8.45
C TYR A 437 7.73 -19.21 -8.78
N LEU A 438 8.53 -19.14 -9.85
CA LEU A 438 9.40 -20.25 -10.24
C LEU A 438 10.62 -20.43 -9.32
N PHE A 439 11.16 -19.35 -8.76
CA PHE A 439 12.47 -19.38 -8.10
C PHE A 439 12.50 -18.91 -6.63
N CYS A 440 11.51 -18.13 -6.20
CA CYS A 440 11.53 -17.46 -4.89
C CYS A 440 10.46 -17.97 -3.92
N PHE A 441 9.28 -18.34 -4.40
CA PHE A 441 8.22 -18.95 -3.59
C PHE A 441 8.57 -20.41 -3.25
N ASP A 442 8.07 -20.90 -2.12
CA ASP A 442 8.13 -22.33 -1.82
C ASP A 442 7.24 -23.13 -2.78
N ALA A 443 7.49 -24.43 -2.90
CA ALA A 443 6.81 -25.28 -3.88
C ALA A 443 5.28 -25.29 -3.70
N TYR A 444 4.78 -25.23 -2.46
CA TYR A 444 3.34 -25.22 -2.19
C TYR A 444 2.72 -23.90 -2.62
N GLU A 445 3.28 -22.76 -2.20
CA GLU A 445 2.79 -21.44 -2.60
C GLU A 445 2.91 -21.19 -4.10
N ALA A 446 3.98 -21.69 -4.73
CA ALA A 446 4.24 -21.57 -6.15
C ALA A 446 3.21 -22.32 -7.01
N VAL A 447 2.90 -23.57 -6.67
CA VAL A 447 1.93 -24.38 -7.43
C VAL A 447 0.51 -23.86 -7.24
N ASN A 448 0.16 -23.39 -6.03
CA ASN A 448 -1.15 -22.82 -5.72
C ASN A 448 -1.30 -21.34 -6.13
N LEU A 449 -0.24 -20.73 -6.65
CA LEU A 449 -0.20 -19.32 -7.05
C LEU A 449 -0.69 -18.38 -5.93
N ALA A 450 -0.12 -18.54 -4.74
CA ALA A 450 -0.50 -17.80 -3.55
C ALA A 450 -0.54 -16.28 -3.84
N SER A 451 -1.68 -15.64 -3.57
CA SER A 451 -1.90 -14.20 -3.83
C SER A 451 -1.80 -13.73 -5.29
N PHE A 452 -1.91 -14.62 -6.29
CA PHE A 452 -1.84 -14.27 -7.72
C PHE A 452 -2.75 -13.11 -8.11
N ASN A 453 -4.02 -13.16 -7.66
CA ASN A 453 -5.02 -12.14 -7.96
C ASN A 453 -4.55 -10.75 -7.51
N ARG A 454 -4.01 -10.65 -6.28
CA ARG A 454 -3.47 -9.41 -5.72
C ARG A 454 -2.30 -8.88 -6.54
N TYR A 455 -1.36 -9.75 -6.91
CA TYR A 455 -0.17 -9.35 -7.66
C TYR A 455 -0.53 -8.84 -9.06
N LEU A 456 -1.23 -9.63 -9.88
CA LEU A 456 -1.58 -9.22 -11.24
C LEU A 456 -2.62 -8.08 -11.26
N GLY A 457 -3.55 -8.09 -10.30
CA GLY A 457 -4.55 -7.04 -10.14
C GLY A 457 -3.95 -5.67 -9.82
N THR A 458 -2.74 -5.62 -9.24
CA THR A 458 -2.02 -4.35 -8.99
C THR A 458 -1.76 -3.61 -10.30
N PHE A 459 -1.30 -4.32 -11.35
CA PHE A 459 -1.03 -3.70 -12.64
C PHE A 459 -2.31 -3.21 -13.33
N VAL A 460 -3.36 -4.03 -13.33
CA VAL A 460 -4.66 -3.65 -13.87
C VAL A 460 -5.22 -2.43 -13.13
N SER A 461 -5.03 -2.35 -11.82
CA SER A 461 -5.42 -1.19 -11.01
C SER A 461 -4.65 0.08 -11.38
N ILE A 462 -3.35 -0.03 -11.72
CA ILE A 462 -2.57 1.10 -12.25
C ILE A 462 -3.20 1.63 -13.54
N GLU A 463 -3.57 0.75 -14.47
CA GLU A 463 -4.21 1.12 -15.74
C GLU A 463 -5.58 1.76 -15.51
N MET A 464 -6.40 1.19 -14.63
CA MET A 464 -7.71 1.75 -14.29
C MET A 464 -7.61 3.15 -13.68
N ILE A 465 -6.70 3.33 -12.72
CA ILE A 465 -6.48 4.63 -12.07
C ILE A 465 -5.92 5.64 -13.07
N TYR A 466 -4.95 5.26 -13.90
CA TYR A 466 -4.41 6.12 -14.94
C TYR A 466 -5.50 6.55 -15.92
N PHE A 467 -6.30 5.60 -16.38
CA PHE A 467 -7.43 5.85 -17.27
C PHE A 467 -8.44 6.81 -16.65
N PHE A 468 -8.75 6.64 -15.36
CA PHE A 468 -9.58 7.59 -14.61
C PHE A 468 -8.96 8.99 -14.60
N MET A 469 -7.68 9.12 -14.24
CA MET A 469 -6.99 10.40 -14.17
C MET A 469 -6.98 11.14 -15.50
N ILE A 470 -6.67 10.47 -16.62
CA ILE A 470 -6.70 11.11 -17.95
C ILE A 470 -8.12 11.47 -18.38
N SER A 471 -9.12 10.69 -18.00
CA SER A 471 -10.52 10.96 -18.34
C SER A 471 -11.02 12.21 -17.64
N VAL A 472 -10.73 12.35 -16.34
CA VAL A 472 -11.00 13.56 -15.55
C VAL A 472 -10.23 14.75 -16.14
N ASP A 473 -8.94 14.55 -16.43
CA ASP A 473 -8.09 15.57 -17.01
C ASP A 473 -8.66 16.12 -18.33
N PHE A 474 -8.99 15.26 -19.27
CA PHE A 474 -9.56 15.66 -20.57
C PHE A 474 -10.95 16.27 -20.46
N ALA A 475 -11.79 15.79 -19.54
CA ALA A 475 -13.09 16.41 -19.28
C ALA A 475 -12.97 17.85 -18.76
N LEU A 476 -11.85 18.17 -18.10
CA LEU A 476 -11.54 19.50 -17.57
C LEU A 476 -10.68 20.36 -18.52
N ARG A 477 -10.04 19.76 -19.53
CA ARG A 477 -9.25 20.52 -20.52
C ARG A 477 -10.17 21.33 -21.44
N LEU A 478 -9.76 22.57 -21.70
CA LEU A 478 -10.35 23.40 -22.76
C LEU A 478 -9.57 23.16 -24.07
N ASP A 479 -10.29 23.06 -25.18
CA ASP A 479 -9.68 23.01 -26.50
C ASP A 479 -9.22 24.40 -26.97
N LYS A 480 -8.63 24.47 -28.18
CA LYS A 480 -8.14 25.74 -28.76
C LYS A 480 -9.24 26.78 -29.00
N SER A 481 -10.49 26.36 -29.07
CA SER A 481 -11.66 27.24 -29.21
C SER A 481 -12.22 27.70 -27.85
N GLY A 482 -11.61 27.25 -26.74
CA GLY A 482 -12.11 27.51 -25.40
C GLY A 482 -13.32 26.66 -25.02
N ILE A 483 -13.62 25.61 -25.80
CA ILE A 483 -14.74 24.70 -25.58
C ILE A 483 -14.20 23.38 -25.01
N ARG A 484 -14.95 22.76 -24.10
CA ARG A 484 -14.58 21.45 -23.55
C ARG A 484 -14.85 20.36 -24.60
N PRO A 485 -13.95 19.38 -24.78
CA PRO A 485 -14.22 18.27 -25.69
C PRO A 485 -15.40 17.45 -25.15
N PHE A 486 -16.59 17.61 -25.75
CA PHE A 486 -17.81 16.90 -25.33
C PHE A 486 -17.63 15.37 -25.37
N ASN A 487 -16.75 14.88 -26.24
CA ASN A 487 -16.45 13.45 -26.39
C ASN A 487 -15.70 12.84 -25.20
N SER A 488 -14.96 13.61 -24.39
CA SER A 488 -14.33 13.07 -23.17
C SER A 488 -15.33 12.87 -22.02
N MET A 489 -16.52 13.48 -22.09
CA MET A 489 -17.59 13.26 -21.11
C MET A 489 -18.25 11.88 -21.24
N LEU A 490 -18.08 11.18 -22.38
CA LEU A 490 -18.60 9.81 -22.60
C LEU A 490 -17.83 8.73 -21.82
N PHE A 491 -16.62 9.03 -21.34
CA PHE A 491 -15.83 8.09 -20.54
C PHE A 491 -16.25 8.04 -19.08
N ILE A 492 -16.90 9.09 -18.59
CA ILE A 492 -17.46 9.14 -17.24
C ILE A 492 -18.60 8.10 -17.07
N PRO A 493 -19.58 7.99 -18.01
CA PRO A 493 -20.54 6.89 -18.08
C PRO A 493 -19.92 5.50 -18.23
N LEU A 494 -18.76 5.36 -18.91
CA LEU A 494 -18.07 4.07 -19.04
C LEU A 494 -17.41 3.65 -17.73
N CYS A 495 -16.74 4.59 -17.04
CA CYS A 495 -16.29 4.40 -15.67
C CYS A 495 -17.48 4.04 -14.77
N LEU A 496 -18.59 4.79 -14.85
CA LEU A 496 -19.84 4.50 -14.13
C LEU A 496 -20.45 3.13 -14.51
N PHE A 497 -20.35 2.67 -15.75
CA PHE A 497 -20.89 1.38 -16.20
C PHE A 497 -20.06 0.19 -15.70
N ILE A 498 -18.72 0.30 -15.80
CA ILE A 498 -17.80 -0.64 -15.16
C ILE A 498 -18.10 -0.67 -13.65
N VAL A 499 -18.39 0.48 -13.07
CA VAL A 499 -18.68 0.65 -11.65
C VAL A 499 -20.02 0.06 -11.18
N LEU A 500 -21.11 0.37 -11.89
CA LEU A 500 -22.49 -0.03 -11.57
C LEU A 500 -22.73 -1.52 -11.72
N THR A 501 -21.81 -2.22 -12.39
CA THR A 501 -21.85 -3.67 -12.54
C THR A 501 -21.19 -4.41 -11.36
N SER A 502 -20.54 -3.73 -10.41
CA SER A 502 -20.11 -4.33 -9.12
C SER A 502 -21.11 -4.07 -7.98
N THR A 503 -22.27 -4.72 -8.01
CA THR A 503 -23.38 -4.37 -7.09
C THR A 503 -23.15 -4.65 -5.60
N ASN A 504 -22.01 -5.25 -5.18
CA ASN A 504 -21.82 -5.73 -3.79
C ASN A 504 -20.66 -5.08 -3.01
N ALA A 505 -19.74 -4.35 -3.64
CA ALA A 505 -18.53 -3.87 -2.96
C ALA A 505 -18.82 -2.74 -1.94
N LEU A 506 -19.67 -1.78 -2.30
CA LEU A 506 -20.03 -0.67 -1.42
C LEU A 506 -20.92 -1.14 -0.26
N GLN A 507 -21.78 -2.13 -0.50
CA GLN A 507 -22.54 -2.82 0.54
C GLN A 507 -21.60 -3.57 1.49
N SER A 508 -20.62 -4.31 0.96
CA SER A 508 -19.60 -5.02 1.75
C SER A 508 -18.73 -4.07 2.59
N ALA A 509 -18.33 -2.92 2.03
CA ALA A 509 -17.60 -1.87 2.75
C ALA A 509 -18.39 -1.26 3.90
N LEU A 510 -19.68 -1.03 3.69
CA LEU A 510 -20.56 -0.52 4.74
C LEU A 510 -20.88 -1.59 5.79
N SER A 511 -20.99 -2.88 5.41
CA SER A 511 -21.31 -3.98 6.33
C SER A 511 -20.12 -4.52 7.13
N SER A 512 -18.88 -4.32 6.65
CA SER A 512 -17.64 -4.69 7.35
C SER A 512 -17.24 -3.71 8.47
N ASN A 513 -18.04 -2.68 8.73
CA ASN A 513 -17.84 -1.73 9.84
C ASN A 513 -17.98 -2.34 11.25
N VAL A 514 -18.32 -3.63 11.34
CA VAL A 514 -18.35 -4.40 12.59
C VAL A 514 -17.93 -5.84 12.25
N ALA A 515 -16.63 -6.14 12.25
CA ALA A 515 -16.19 -7.53 12.13
C ALA A 515 -16.50 -8.27 13.45
N SER A 516 -17.70 -8.84 13.55
CA SER A 516 -18.11 -9.69 14.67
C SER A 516 -17.19 -10.90 14.90
N SER A 517 -16.40 -11.27 13.89
CA SER A 517 -15.43 -12.36 13.91
C SER A 517 -14.15 -12.07 14.69
N VAL A 518 -13.82 -10.81 14.99
CA VAL A 518 -12.56 -10.42 15.66
C VAL A 518 -12.71 -10.40 17.19
N LEU A 519 -13.95 -10.21 17.67
CA LEU A 519 -14.26 -10.13 19.11
C LEU A 519 -13.76 -11.35 19.91
N PRO A 520 -13.89 -12.62 19.44
CA PRO A 520 -13.42 -13.77 20.22
C PRO A 520 -11.91 -13.75 20.46
N ALA A 521 -11.10 -13.50 19.42
CA ALA A 521 -9.65 -13.45 19.55
C ALA A 521 -9.18 -12.28 20.43
N GLN A 522 -9.85 -11.13 20.30
CA GLN A 522 -9.60 -9.98 21.17
C GLN A 522 -9.91 -10.30 22.65
N CYS A 523 -11.04 -10.94 22.94
CA CYS A 523 -11.40 -11.34 24.29
C CYS A 523 -10.43 -12.36 24.89
N ILE A 524 -9.96 -13.32 24.09
CA ILE A 524 -8.91 -14.28 24.50
C ILE A 524 -7.63 -13.53 24.86
N ALA A 525 -7.18 -12.61 24.00
CA ALA A 525 -5.97 -11.81 24.24
C ALA A 525 -6.11 -10.93 25.50
N GLU A 526 -7.27 -10.28 25.70
CA GLU A 526 -7.55 -9.50 26.90
C GLU A 526 -7.50 -10.35 28.17
N GLN A 527 -8.05 -11.58 28.15
CA GLN A 527 -7.96 -12.49 29.29
C GLN A 527 -6.52 -12.97 29.54
N LEU A 528 -5.79 -13.33 28.48
CA LEU A 528 -4.38 -13.72 28.56
C LEU A 528 -3.50 -12.58 29.13
N SER A 529 -3.79 -11.33 28.78
CA SER A 529 -3.04 -10.16 29.28
C SER A 529 -3.11 -9.98 30.80
N ASN A 530 -4.09 -10.60 31.48
CA ASN A 530 -4.14 -10.60 32.96
C ASN A 530 -3.07 -11.49 33.61
N TYR A 531 -2.47 -12.42 32.84
CA TYR A 531 -1.48 -13.38 33.31
C TYR A 531 -0.07 -13.14 32.76
N LEU A 532 0.04 -12.31 31.72
CA LEU A 532 1.27 -12.06 30.97
C LEU A 532 1.75 -10.62 31.22
N SER A 533 3.06 -10.44 31.27
CA SER A 533 3.70 -9.13 31.19
C SER A 533 4.28 -8.89 29.79
N ASP A 534 4.56 -7.62 29.45
CA ASP A 534 5.10 -7.24 28.13
C ASP A 534 6.44 -7.94 27.80
N ASP A 535 7.24 -8.27 28.82
CA ASP A 535 8.54 -8.96 28.68
C ASP A 535 8.40 -10.50 28.62
N ASP A 536 7.19 -11.03 28.79
CA ASP A 536 6.96 -12.48 28.73
C ASP A 536 6.91 -12.99 27.29
N SER A 537 7.21 -14.29 27.15
CA SER A 537 7.12 -15.03 25.91
C SER A 537 6.02 -16.09 25.97
N LEU A 538 5.15 -16.11 24.98
CA LEU A 538 4.02 -17.03 24.85
C LEU A 538 4.10 -17.83 23.55
N TYR A 539 4.14 -19.16 23.66
CA TYR A 539 3.95 -20.04 22.51
C TYR A 539 2.45 -20.30 22.29
N LEU A 540 1.97 -20.10 21.08
CA LEU A 540 0.58 -20.30 20.67
C LEU A 540 0.47 -21.57 19.82
N ILE A 541 -0.48 -22.43 20.17
CA ILE A 541 -0.84 -23.64 19.41
C ILE A 541 -2.30 -23.55 19.00
N ASP A 542 -2.59 -23.86 17.73
CA ASP A 542 -3.94 -23.91 17.16
C ASP A 542 -4.07 -25.16 16.27
N GLN A 543 -4.50 -26.29 16.85
CA GLN A 543 -4.41 -27.61 16.20
C GLN A 543 -5.44 -27.80 15.08
N ASP A 544 -6.72 -27.53 15.34
CA ASP A 544 -7.79 -27.71 14.35
C ASP A 544 -8.22 -26.40 13.66
N GLY A 545 -7.56 -25.27 13.92
CA GLY A 545 -7.88 -23.99 13.27
C GLY A 545 -7.27 -23.84 11.87
N ASP A 546 -7.26 -22.61 11.34
CA ASP A 546 -6.59 -22.22 10.09
C ASP A 546 -5.34 -21.33 10.34
N GLY A 547 -5.06 -20.98 11.61
CA GLY A 547 -3.95 -20.12 12.02
C GLY A 547 -4.32 -18.63 12.06
N GLY A 548 -5.46 -18.22 11.50
CA GLY A 548 -5.91 -16.83 11.49
C GLY A 548 -6.15 -16.27 12.90
N THR A 549 -6.80 -17.06 13.76
CA THR A 549 -7.06 -16.71 15.17
C THR A 549 -5.76 -16.49 15.95
N LEU A 550 -4.71 -17.25 15.66
CA LEU A 550 -3.42 -17.12 16.31
C LEU A 550 -2.77 -15.77 16.00
N PHE A 551 -2.76 -15.36 14.72
CA PHE A 551 -2.24 -14.05 14.34
C PHE A 551 -3.05 -12.91 14.98
N GLN A 552 -4.37 -13.06 15.10
CA GLN A 552 -5.23 -12.09 15.79
C GLN A 552 -4.86 -11.98 17.28
N ILE A 553 -4.75 -13.11 17.99
CA ILE A 553 -4.34 -13.14 19.41
C ILE A 553 -2.96 -12.51 19.57
N ALA A 554 -1.98 -12.91 18.75
CA ALA A 554 -0.62 -12.35 18.80
C ALA A 554 -0.61 -10.83 18.57
N TYR A 555 -1.40 -10.35 17.60
CA TYR A 555 -1.55 -8.92 17.34
C TYR A 555 -2.12 -8.14 18.53
N TYR A 556 -3.13 -8.68 19.22
CA TYR A 556 -3.72 -8.03 20.40
C TYR A 556 -2.83 -8.14 21.64
N LEU A 557 -2.00 -9.17 21.73
CA LEU A 557 -0.99 -9.34 22.79
C LEU A 557 0.29 -8.52 22.58
N ASN A 558 0.49 -7.89 21.42
CA ASN A 558 1.66 -7.03 21.17
C ASN A 558 1.83 -6.00 22.32
N PRO A 559 3.01 -5.91 22.97
CA PRO A 559 4.32 -6.40 22.49
C PRO A 559 4.81 -7.75 23.05
N CYS A 560 3.96 -8.62 23.59
CA CYS A 560 4.37 -9.96 24.06
C CYS A 560 4.98 -10.79 22.90
N LYS A 561 6.13 -11.44 23.16
CA LYS A 561 6.84 -12.26 22.15
C LYS A 561 6.08 -13.57 21.90
N THR A 562 5.72 -13.83 20.64
CA THR A 562 5.01 -15.06 20.22
C THR A 562 5.76 -15.85 19.13
N ASN A 563 5.16 -16.93 18.64
CA ASN A 563 5.73 -17.86 17.65
C ASN A 563 5.17 -17.66 16.22
N THR A 564 4.86 -16.42 15.83
CA THR A 564 4.23 -16.08 14.54
C THR A 564 5.03 -16.48 13.28
N ASN A 565 6.32 -16.78 13.40
CA ASN A 565 7.18 -17.32 12.32
C ASN A 565 7.54 -18.81 12.51
N SER A 566 6.84 -19.54 13.37
CA SER A 566 7.13 -20.94 13.69
C SER A 566 5.89 -21.81 13.51
N ALA A 567 6.07 -23.12 13.67
CA ALA A 567 4.99 -24.09 13.67
C ALA A 567 3.98 -23.80 14.78
N PHE A 568 2.70 -23.89 14.45
CA PHE A 568 1.62 -23.80 15.45
C PHE A 568 0.67 -25.00 15.40
N ARG A 569 0.89 -25.92 14.45
CA ARG A 569 0.23 -27.23 14.35
C ARG A 569 1.21 -28.37 14.43
N PHE A 570 0.77 -29.43 15.08
CA PHE A 570 1.59 -30.60 15.38
C PHE A 570 0.78 -31.87 15.17
N GLY A 571 0.97 -32.54 14.03
CA GLY A 571 0.21 -33.74 13.69
C GLY A 571 0.52 -34.31 12.31
N LYS A 572 -0.17 -35.42 11.98
CA LYS A 572 0.04 -36.16 10.72
C LYS A 572 -0.54 -35.48 9.46
N THR A 573 -1.25 -34.36 9.58
CA THR A 573 -2.12 -33.84 8.53
C THR A 573 -1.77 -32.45 8.02
N SER A 574 -1.47 -32.41 6.71
CA SER A 574 -1.40 -31.30 5.75
C SER A 574 -0.02 -30.74 5.40
N ASP A 575 0.17 -30.54 4.09
CA ASP A 575 1.31 -29.92 3.38
C ASP A 575 1.38 -28.40 3.61
N SER A 576 1.07 -27.93 4.82
CA SER A 576 1.18 -26.52 5.19
C SER A 576 2.53 -26.26 5.86
N ILE A 577 3.17 -25.14 5.51
CA ILE A 577 4.44 -24.70 6.12
C ILE A 577 4.38 -24.51 7.65
N TYR A 578 3.17 -24.41 8.22
CA TYR A 578 2.94 -24.21 9.65
C TYR A 578 2.61 -25.48 10.43
N ASN A 579 2.50 -26.61 9.73
CA ASN A 579 2.30 -27.93 10.32
C ASN A 579 3.61 -28.71 10.35
N VAL A 580 3.94 -29.27 11.51
CA VAL A 580 5.12 -30.12 11.67
C VAL A 580 4.70 -31.52 12.12
N ASP A 581 5.04 -32.53 11.32
CA ASP A 581 4.98 -33.92 11.78
C ASP A 581 6.19 -34.19 12.68
N CYS A 582 6.02 -33.93 13.98
CA CYS A 582 7.02 -34.10 15.03
C CYS A 582 7.37 -35.58 15.33
N ARG A 583 7.71 -36.38 14.31
CA ARG A 583 8.24 -37.75 14.51
C ARG A 583 9.68 -37.73 15.02
N ASP A 584 10.46 -36.71 14.62
CA ASP A 584 11.91 -36.65 14.87
C ASP A 584 12.34 -35.55 15.88
N GLN A 585 11.44 -34.64 16.28
CA GLN A 585 11.68 -33.60 17.29
C GLN A 585 10.51 -33.46 18.27
N SER A 586 10.78 -33.41 19.58
CA SER A 586 9.75 -33.21 20.60
C SER A 586 9.23 -31.78 20.62
N LEU A 587 7.93 -31.56 20.84
CA LEU A 587 7.31 -30.24 21.09
C LEU A 587 8.11 -29.38 22.08
N GLY A 588 8.76 -30.03 23.05
CA GLY A 588 9.70 -29.39 23.98
C GLY A 588 10.76 -28.50 23.32
N THR A 589 11.28 -28.88 22.15
CA THR A 589 12.29 -28.08 21.43
C THR A 589 11.75 -26.74 20.96
N TYR A 590 10.49 -26.70 20.51
CA TYR A 590 9.85 -25.48 20.00
C TYR A 590 9.48 -24.51 21.13
N ILE A 591 9.04 -25.05 22.27
CA ILE A 591 8.55 -24.25 23.39
C ILE A 591 9.66 -23.89 24.40
N ALA A 592 10.88 -24.41 24.22
CA ALA A 592 11.96 -24.29 25.22
C ALA A 592 12.35 -22.86 25.58
N GLU A 593 12.22 -21.91 24.66
CA GLU A 593 12.56 -20.50 24.87
C GLU A 593 11.39 -19.66 25.40
N TYR A 594 10.22 -20.28 25.58
CA TYR A 594 9.00 -19.59 25.95
C TYR A 594 8.68 -19.79 27.43
N LYS A 595 8.10 -18.77 28.07
CA LYS A 595 7.68 -18.84 29.48
C LYS A 595 6.30 -19.48 29.61
N TYR A 596 5.42 -19.25 28.65
CA TYR A 596 4.06 -19.76 28.63
C TYR A 596 3.74 -20.51 27.33
N LEU A 597 2.78 -21.41 27.42
CA LEU A 597 2.15 -22.10 26.30
C LEU A 597 0.63 -21.92 26.40
N PHE A 598 0.01 -21.40 25.35
CA PHE A 598 -1.45 -21.38 25.19
C PHE A 598 -1.85 -22.35 24.08
N VAL A 599 -2.84 -23.20 24.38
CA VAL A 599 -3.31 -24.22 23.44
C VAL A 599 -4.78 -23.99 23.12
N HIS A 600 -5.07 -23.85 21.83
CA HIS A 600 -6.40 -23.60 21.26
C HIS A 600 -6.79 -24.72 20.29
N ASN A 601 -8.09 -25.00 20.21
CA ASN A 601 -8.69 -26.05 19.38
C ASN A 601 -8.00 -27.41 19.55
N VAL A 602 -7.83 -27.85 20.80
CA VAL A 602 -7.13 -29.11 21.13
C VAL A 602 -7.87 -30.34 20.57
N ASN A 603 -7.14 -31.27 19.97
CA ASN A 603 -7.67 -32.54 19.47
C ASN A 603 -7.02 -33.77 20.15
N ASP A 604 -7.62 -34.95 19.94
CA ASP A 604 -7.18 -36.21 20.58
C ASP A 604 -5.77 -36.66 20.12
N ASP A 605 -5.39 -36.42 18.86
CA ASP A 605 -4.06 -36.75 18.34
C ASP A 605 -2.98 -35.95 19.08
N PHE A 606 -3.18 -34.65 19.25
CA PHE A 606 -2.29 -33.77 20.01
C PHE A 606 -2.14 -34.20 21.46
N CYS A 607 -3.26 -34.45 22.16
CA CYS A 607 -3.26 -34.95 23.53
C CYS A 607 -2.46 -36.26 23.64
N SER A 608 -2.75 -37.23 22.79
CA SER A 608 -2.12 -38.56 22.84
C SER A 608 -0.59 -38.50 22.67
N ARG A 609 -0.08 -37.52 21.91
CA ARG A 609 1.34 -37.34 21.64
C ARG A 609 2.08 -36.60 22.73
N PHE A 610 1.47 -35.56 23.30
CA PHE A 610 2.18 -34.59 24.12
C PHE A 610 1.80 -34.59 25.60
N SER A 611 0.80 -35.37 26.05
CA SER A 611 0.42 -35.46 27.47
C SER A 611 1.57 -35.88 28.40
N SER A 612 2.64 -36.49 27.87
CA SER A 612 3.86 -36.80 28.63
C SER A 612 4.57 -35.57 29.23
N LEU A 613 4.32 -34.37 28.69
CA LEU A 613 4.84 -33.10 29.19
C LEU A 613 4.07 -32.57 30.43
N LEU A 614 2.85 -33.07 30.66
CA LEU A 614 2.02 -32.74 31.82
C LEU A 614 2.35 -33.66 33.02
N ASN A 615 1.65 -33.49 34.14
CA ASN A 615 1.74 -34.45 35.24
C ASN A 615 1.03 -35.76 34.89
N SER A 616 1.41 -36.85 35.57
CA SER A 616 0.85 -38.17 35.30
C SER A 616 -0.68 -38.18 35.52
N GLY A 617 -1.44 -38.41 34.45
CA GLY A 617 -2.90 -38.48 34.46
C GLY A 617 -3.61 -37.21 33.99
N ASP A 618 -2.88 -36.11 33.76
CA ASP A 618 -3.43 -34.87 33.22
C ASP A 618 -3.52 -34.92 31.69
N ASN A 619 -4.52 -34.23 31.14
CA ASN A 619 -4.67 -33.99 29.70
C ASN A 619 -4.64 -32.50 29.39
N PHE A 620 -4.35 -32.15 28.14
CA PHE A 620 -4.51 -30.77 27.70
C PHE A 620 -5.98 -30.36 27.75
N VAL A 621 -6.21 -29.12 28.15
CA VAL A 621 -7.52 -28.49 28.21
C VAL A 621 -7.56 -27.46 27.09
N ASP A 622 -8.67 -27.44 26.35
CA ASP A 622 -8.88 -26.45 25.31
C ASP A 622 -8.92 -25.03 25.91
N ASN A 623 -8.29 -24.07 25.24
CA ASN A 623 -8.02 -22.73 25.76
C ASN A 623 -7.21 -22.71 27.07
N GLY A 624 -6.38 -23.73 27.30
CA GLY A 624 -5.53 -23.82 28.47
C GLY A 624 -4.26 -22.97 28.34
N LEU A 625 -3.99 -22.14 29.35
CA LEU A 625 -2.71 -21.43 29.54
C LEU A 625 -1.83 -22.23 30.52
N TYR A 626 -0.63 -22.60 30.07
CA TYR A 626 0.33 -23.38 30.82
C TYR A 626 1.62 -22.58 31.05
N VAL A 627 2.22 -22.73 32.22
CA VAL A 627 3.59 -22.26 32.48
C VAL A 627 4.59 -23.36 32.11
N ILE A 628 5.65 -22.98 31.42
CA ILE A 628 6.74 -23.86 31.01
C ILE A 628 7.80 -23.85 32.10
N LYS A 629 8.12 -25.02 32.66
CA LYS A 629 9.15 -25.18 33.70
C LYS A 629 10.24 -26.14 33.23
N HIS A 630 11.49 -25.76 33.48
CA HIS A 630 12.65 -26.62 33.25
C HIS A 630 13.03 -27.30 34.57
N THR A 631 12.75 -28.60 34.67
CA THR A 631 13.04 -29.40 35.86
C THR A 631 13.90 -30.60 35.44
N ASP A 632 15.08 -30.76 36.03
CA ASP A 632 15.99 -31.89 35.75
C ASP A 632 16.35 -32.08 34.26
N GLY A 633 16.50 -30.97 33.53
CA GLY A 633 16.79 -30.99 32.08
C GLY A 633 15.60 -31.43 31.20
N LYS A 634 14.40 -31.58 31.79
CA LYS A 634 13.14 -31.88 31.09
C LYS A 634 12.16 -30.72 31.20
N ILE A 635 11.35 -30.55 30.17
CA ILE A 635 10.27 -29.56 30.16
C ILE A 635 9.03 -30.18 30.80
N ARG A 636 8.41 -29.43 31.72
CA ARG A 636 7.13 -29.75 32.36
C ARG A 636 6.16 -28.59 32.20
N LEU A 637 4.91 -28.91 31.92
CA LEU A 637 3.83 -27.94 31.77
C LEU A 637 2.90 -28.00 32.98
N THR A 638 2.53 -26.84 33.52
CA THR A 638 1.54 -26.72 34.61
C THR A 638 0.44 -25.76 34.19
N LEU A 639 -0.82 -26.20 34.27
CA LEU A 639 -1.98 -25.36 33.95
C LEU A 639 -2.05 -24.19 34.94
N VAL A 640 -2.20 -22.98 34.41
CA VAL A 640 -2.32 -21.73 35.16
C VAL A 640 -3.76 -21.22 35.12
N ALA A 641 -4.38 -21.24 33.95
CA ALA A 641 -5.75 -20.77 33.73
C ALA A 641 -6.38 -21.46 32.52
N VAL A 642 -7.71 -21.45 32.47
CA VAL A 642 -8.50 -21.78 31.27
C VAL A 642 -9.16 -20.48 30.82
N ILE A 643 -8.97 -20.11 29.56
CA ILE A 643 -9.48 -18.87 28.97
C ILE A 643 -10.85 -19.16 28.35
N HIS A 644 -11.81 -18.24 28.51
CA HIS A 644 -13.22 -18.44 28.14
C HIS A 644 -13.70 -17.55 27.02
#